data_AF-A0A2E0L9F4-F1
#
_entry.id   AF-A0A2E0L9F4-F1
#
_cell.length_a   1.000
_cell.length_b   1.000
_cell.length_c   1.000
_cell.angle_alpha   90.00
_cell.angle_beta   90.00
_cell.angle_gamma   90.00
#
_symmetry.space_group_name_H-M   'P 1'
#
loop_
_entity.id
_entity.type
_entity.pdbx_description
1 polymer ?
#
loop_
_entity_poly.entity_id
_entity_poly.type
_entity_poly.pdbx_seq_one_letter_code
_entity_poly.pdbx_strand_id
1 'polypeptide(L)'
;MPAGDSTSLLARAQYRIIRQLKRMRQLIAPEPAPEITVPAQAFAVPDDPHNFTASDYGSGAYGHWILDDNNLPAYQYEMNQFEDDRAAYSVSEGAFRRDHWHQVGNERLNALASNDGTIQVFIADRGGLFLNYFNYGDRVSWLGAAWEVVTVIVLALPRALKGLFIPAQEPGPVARIQTAINAPGAHNRDDQQHAYAGGFGYVHDGQQVWSTAYRYSPALRSTMERVFGMGYFRTVTHNRDIETRRTVYAPPGNVSAVLVDVELRNTGSSPMDCSYYEYWDVNIQQLPFQVFRSGVFGSVGDSERRKINRQFTPCIVRDNAACALRFHLNPPDGSPALNTAHEINWKPPDIFLADLSGTPDAYYTDKNAFFGTGGAKQPDAIVHATPQEIRRIPDTIMPYCTVLRRDLHLNPGETVKLRFAYGIVSPDDDFDCARPYPQGDAPTTMPESWQLTFGDMYRLRTPGPNEPTFDAFEDMVQFWKKNLAYFSTGNMPHLQREMAWHTYYLLSSTVYHEYFGTRVVPQGSAYLYLHGLDGVPRDFSLYVLPLIYLNPGLARDMLCLVMTMTPADTGQIAYSYTGNGILSSALVHHTPSDLDLFFLLAVAEYLAATGDTAFLDEHVPFYPGFNQPQDCSVLNHIRVAFDHLLHDIGIGDSDLIRVSDGDWSDDVVLRNVFPFAPLTSPRLTIEHGESVLNSQMALYILPRIADLLAGLGNVPAARTLGEHMQAEIAPALPRLENGIRAHWNGAFYARAVLRYWWNGKRVLRPDKLDLEGQVWALIHEFEPEPGALDKLKDAIYDLCDGPSPIGALLAGGTVWPAVSQLLTWGYVRRYPDLAWRSFINHTFATKAEVYPDTWMNIWTGPDGINGPNKSEPGGTYHTPPVTPMTDFPAMNNNQHALALLAMLRVCGIEPSAAGDGLRIAPQMPDHYALDLPLLRLNVTPSRIDGEYRAHNAGTCRLTVRLSAQPTAVQVTINDQTEAMTPDADGLVRLDLPPFVIGDVITFMVQAV
;
A
#
# COMPACT_ATOMS: atom_id res chain seq x y z
N MET A 1 24.37 -13.05 -20.74
CA MET A 1 23.72 -14.28 -21.26
C MET A 1 22.55 -13.85 -22.15
N PRO A 2 22.10 -14.63 -23.16
CA PRO A 2 20.87 -14.27 -23.88
C PRO A 2 19.71 -14.18 -22.89
N ALA A 3 18.89 -13.14 -23.05
CA ALA A 3 17.83 -12.69 -22.14
C ALA A 3 16.63 -13.66 -21.94
N GLY A 4 16.82 -14.96 -22.17
CA GLY A 4 15.79 -15.99 -22.03
C GLY A 4 16.12 -17.10 -21.01
N ASP A 5 17.27 -17.06 -20.34
CA ASP A 5 17.77 -18.20 -19.55
C ASP A 5 17.95 -17.90 -18.04
N SER A 6 17.28 -16.87 -17.50
CA SER A 6 17.24 -16.58 -16.05
C SER A 6 16.52 -17.66 -15.23
N THR A 7 15.84 -18.59 -15.91
CA THR A 7 15.08 -19.71 -15.34
C THR A 7 15.78 -21.06 -15.50
N SER A 8 17.00 -21.09 -16.05
CA SER A 8 17.72 -22.33 -16.33
C SER A 8 18.19 -23.04 -15.05
N LEU A 9 18.29 -24.37 -15.13
CA LEU A 9 18.79 -25.21 -14.04
C LEU A 9 20.22 -24.79 -13.62
N LEU A 10 21.00 -24.30 -14.58
CA LEU A 10 22.33 -23.73 -14.39
C LEU A 10 22.30 -22.40 -13.65
N ALA A 11 21.37 -21.50 -13.99
CA ALA A 11 21.18 -20.23 -13.27
C ALA A 11 20.76 -20.46 -11.81
N ARG A 12 19.86 -21.42 -11.57
CA ARG A 12 19.44 -21.83 -10.21
C ARG A 12 20.60 -22.43 -9.40
N ALA A 13 21.44 -23.27 -10.02
CA ALA A 13 22.61 -23.85 -9.38
C ALA A 13 23.69 -22.79 -9.07
N GLN A 14 23.95 -21.89 -10.02
CA GLN A 14 24.85 -20.76 -9.83
C GLN A 14 24.36 -19.83 -8.72
N TYR A 15 23.07 -19.52 -8.65
CA TYR A 15 22.50 -18.73 -7.55
C TYR A 15 22.71 -19.41 -6.19
N ARG A 16 22.43 -20.71 -6.07
CA ARG A 16 22.66 -21.44 -4.81
C ARG A 16 24.13 -21.38 -4.39
N ILE A 17 25.05 -21.50 -5.34
CA ILE A 17 26.50 -21.39 -5.09
C ILE A 17 26.87 -19.96 -4.68
N ILE A 18 26.44 -18.94 -5.44
CA ILE A 18 26.74 -17.52 -5.15
C ILE A 18 26.14 -17.10 -3.81
N ARG A 19 24.90 -17.50 -3.49
CA ARG A 19 24.26 -17.23 -2.21
C ARG A 19 24.98 -17.92 -1.06
N GLN A 20 25.42 -19.17 -1.22
CA GLN A 20 26.24 -19.82 -0.20
C GLN A 20 27.60 -19.16 -0.05
N LEU A 21 28.25 -18.76 -1.13
CA LEU A 21 29.53 -18.03 -1.09
C LEU A 21 29.38 -16.66 -0.43
N LYS A 22 28.32 -15.89 -0.76
CA LYS A 22 28.00 -14.61 -0.10
C LYS A 22 27.73 -14.81 1.39
N ARG A 23 26.91 -15.81 1.75
CA ARG A 23 26.64 -16.16 3.16
C ARG A 23 27.89 -16.58 3.92
N MET A 24 28.76 -17.40 3.31
CA MET A 24 30.04 -17.79 3.91
C MET A 24 30.98 -16.60 4.05
N ARG A 25 31.10 -15.73 3.03
CA ARG A 25 31.90 -14.50 3.09
C ARG A 25 31.42 -13.59 4.22
N GLN A 26 30.11 -13.41 4.37
CA GLN A 26 29.53 -12.57 5.42
C GLN A 26 29.71 -13.17 6.83
N LEU A 27 29.76 -14.50 6.97
CA LEU A 27 30.08 -15.18 8.23
C LEU A 27 31.56 -15.10 8.60
N ILE A 28 32.45 -15.04 7.60
CA ILE A 28 33.92 -15.05 7.79
C ILE A 28 34.47 -13.62 7.95
N ALA A 29 33.93 -12.66 7.21
CA ALA A 29 34.31 -11.26 7.21
C ALA A 29 33.08 -10.40 6.90
N PRO A 30 32.25 -10.06 7.91
CA PRO A 30 31.16 -9.11 7.70
C PRO A 30 31.77 -7.79 7.20
N GLU A 31 31.32 -7.33 6.03
CA GLU A 31 31.70 -5.98 5.58
C GLU A 31 31.13 -4.99 6.61
N PRO A 32 31.95 -4.06 7.13
CA PRO A 32 31.44 -3.05 8.05
C PRO A 32 30.34 -2.28 7.34
N ALA A 33 29.21 -2.09 8.03
CA ALA A 33 28.16 -1.22 7.53
C ALA A 33 28.79 0.15 7.21
N PRO A 34 28.48 0.76 6.06
CA PRO A 34 28.97 2.11 5.79
C PRO A 34 28.48 3.01 6.93
N GLU A 35 29.43 3.67 7.62
CA GLU A 35 29.11 4.70 8.60
C GLU A 35 28.50 5.89 7.87
N ILE A 36 27.17 6.01 7.91
CA ILE A 36 26.53 7.28 7.60
C ILE A 36 26.60 8.14 8.85
N THR A 37 27.56 9.06 8.85
CA THR A 37 27.52 10.21 9.74
C THR A 37 26.45 11.14 9.19
N VAL A 38 25.26 11.16 9.80
CA VAL A 38 24.32 12.27 9.62
C VAL A 38 25.06 13.49 10.17
N PRO A 39 25.53 14.44 9.33
CA PRO A 39 26.29 15.54 9.83
C PRO A 39 25.37 16.36 10.76
N ALA A 40 25.92 17.00 11.79
CA ALA A 40 25.19 18.02 12.52
C ALA A 40 24.87 19.14 11.53
N GLN A 41 23.69 19.08 10.91
CA GLN A 41 23.27 19.98 9.85
C GLN A 41 22.36 21.04 10.45
N ALA A 42 22.79 22.30 10.34
CA ALA A 42 21.98 23.42 10.77
C ALA A 42 20.71 23.49 9.92
N PHE A 43 19.54 23.49 10.54
CA PHE A 43 18.28 23.75 9.83
C PHE A 43 18.28 25.20 9.31
N ALA A 44 17.81 25.39 8.09
CA ALA A 44 17.68 26.73 7.51
C ALA A 44 16.22 27.19 7.61
N VAL A 45 15.98 28.50 7.54
CA VAL A 45 14.63 29.01 7.32
C VAL A 45 14.18 28.50 5.94
N PRO A 46 13.13 27.67 5.87
CA PRO A 46 12.69 27.13 4.60
C PRO A 46 12.06 28.24 3.74
N ASP A 47 12.38 28.23 2.44
CA ASP A 47 11.58 28.94 1.44
C ASP A 47 10.19 28.28 1.31
N ASP A 48 9.36 28.79 0.39
CA ASP A 48 8.04 28.20 0.09
C ASP A 48 8.14 26.68 -0.15
N PRO A 49 7.51 25.83 0.70
CA PRO A 49 7.70 24.38 0.68
C PRO A 49 7.08 23.72 -0.57
N HIS A 50 6.34 24.47 -1.40
CA HIS A 50 5.82 24.01 -2.69
C HIS A 50 6.87 24.05 -3.82
N ASN A 51 7.98 24.77 -3.62
CA ASN A 51 9.07 24.82 -4.59
C ASN A 51 10.10 23.75 -4.27
N PHE A 52 10.06 22.66 -5.03
CA PHE A 52 11.08 21.62 -4.93
C PHE A 52 12.40 22.10 -5.51
N THR A 53 13.49 21.66 -4.89
CA THR A 53 14.85 21.81 -5.43
C THR A 53 15.34 20.46 -5.93
N ALA A 54 15.91 20.42 -7.14
CA ALA A 54 16.45 19.19 -7.71
C ALA A 54 17.60 18.64 -6.84
N SER A 55 17.64 17.31 -6.67
CA SER A 55 18.64 16.63 -5.85
C SER A 55 18.78 15.18 -6.29
N ASP A 56 20.00 14.78 -6.64
CA ASP A 56 20.32 13.38 -7.00
C ASP A 56 20.46 12.47 -5.78
N TYR A 57 20.53 13.02 -4.56
CA TYR A 57 20.62 12.22 -3.34
C TYR A 57 19.40 11.30 -3.19
N GLY A 58 19.65 10.02 -2.92
CA GLY A 58 18.64 8.97 -2.83
C GLY A 58 18.24 8.35 -4.16
N SER A 59 19.04 8.52 -5.23
CA SER A 59 18.72 8.00 -6.57
C SER A 59 19.00 6.51 -6.77
N GLY A 60 19.94 5.94 -5.99
CA GLY A 60 20.43 4.58 -6.19
C GLY A 60 21.05 4.36 -7.58
N ALA A 61 21.22 3.11 -8.00
CA ALA A 61 21.96 2.76 -9.21
C ALA A 61 21.14 2.78 -10.53
N TYR A 62 19.82 2.98 -10.48
CA TYR A 62 18.90 2.65 -11.58
C TYR A 62 18.54 3.82 -12.51
N GLY A 63 18.93 5.03 -12.11
CA GLY A 63 18.49 6.28 -12.71
C GLY A 63 18.68 7.42 -11.72
N HIS A 64 17.90 8.48 -11.84
CA HIS A 64 17.99 9.62 -10.95
C HIS A 64 16.67 10.36 -10.74
N TRP A 65 16.55 11.06 -9.62
CA TRP A 65 15.42 11.93 -9.33
C TRP A 65 15.51 13.22 -10.13
N ILE A 66 14.41 13.60 -10.77
CA ILE A 66 14.24 14.83 -11.54
C ILE A 66 13.06 15.64 -11.00
N LEU A 67 12.98 16.90 -11.42
CA LEU A 67 11.74 17.66 -11.41
C LEU A 67 11.16 17.60 -12.81
N ASP A 68 9.88 17.22 -12.92
CA ASP A 68 9.18 17.16 -14.20
C ASP A 68 8.83 18.55 -14.74
N ASP A 69 8.18 18.60 -15.91
CA ASP A 69 7.74 19.84 -16.56
C ASP A 69 6.79 20.69 -15.68
N ASN A 70 6.20 20.08 -14.64
CA ASN A 70 5.27 20.70 -13.70
C ASN A 70 5.90 21.03 -12.35
N ASN A 71 7.22 20.90 -12.23
CA ASN A 71 7.98 21.07 -11.00
C ASN A 71 7.63 20.08 -9.89
N LEU A 72 7.09 18.90 -10.24
CA LEU A 72 6.87 17.80 -9.30
C LEU A 72 8.01 16.78 -9.35
N PRO A 73 8.32 16.10 -8.23
CA PRO A 73 9.28 15.01 -8.25
C PRO A 73 8.87 13.88 -9.19
N ALA A 74 9.82 13.42 -9.99
CA ALA A 74 9.70 12.20 -10.79
C ALA A 74 11.04 11.44 -10.79
N TYR A 75 10.98 10.13 -11.06
CA TYR A 75 12.18 9.29 -11.18
C TYR A 75 12.41 8.92 -12.64
N GLN A 76 13.54 9.34 -13.19
CA GLN A 76 13.97 8.97 -14.53
C GLN A 76 14.75 7.66 -14.47
N TYR A 77 14.20 6.59 -15.03
CA TYR A 77 14.82 5.26 -15.04
C TYR A 77 15.70 5.07 -16.28
N GLU A 78 17.01 5.04 -16.08
CA GLU A 78 18.00 5.04 -17.17
C GLU A 78 18.65 3.66 -17.40
N MET A 79 18.62 2.78 -16.39
CA MET A 79 19.33 1.51 -16.46
C MET A 79 18.79 0.60 -17.56
N ASN A 80 19.67 0.00 -18.36
CA ASN A 80 19.29 -1.12 -19.21
C ASN A 80 19.21 -2.41 -18.41
N GLN A 81 18.01 -2.74 -17.90
CA GLN A 81 17.80 -3.89 -17.01
C GLN A 81 18.16 -5.24 -17.65
N PHE A 82 18.29 -5.33 -18.97
CA PHE A 82 18.66 -6.57 -19.66
C PHE A 82 20.17 -6.76 -19.84
N GLU A 83 20.96 -5.72 -19.58
CA GLU A 83 22.42 -5.72 -19.75
C GLU A 83 23.17 -5.49 -18.42
N ASP A 84 22.54 -4.85 -17.44
CA ASP A 84 23.11 -4.62 -16.11
C ASP A 84 22.57 -5.63 -15.08
N ASP A 85 23.46 -6.39 -14.45
CA ASP A 85 23.08 -7.41 -13.47
C ASP A 85 22.54 -6.85 -12.15
N ARG A 86 22.75 -5.57 -11.85
CA ARG A 86 22.17 -4.91 -10.66
C ARG A 86 20.65 -4.76 -10.73
N ALA A 87 20.06 -4.85 -11.92
CA ALA A 87 18.61 -4.91 -12.08
C ALA A 87 18.01 -6.25 -11.66
N ALA A 88 18.81 -7.30 -11.48
CA ALA A 88 18.29 -8.58 -11.06
C ALA A 88 18.00 -8.60 -9.56
N TYR A 89 16.79 -9.03 -9.19
CA TYR A 89 16.45 -9.37 -7.81
C TYR A 89 15.91 -10.80 -7.71
N SER A 90 16.21 -11.46 -6.59
CA SER A 90 15.83 -12.84 -6.37
C SER A 90 14.33 -12.97 -6.07
N VAL A 91 13.73 -14.07 -6.52
CA VAL A 91 12.38 -14.49 -6.16
C VAL A 91 12.37 -15.87 -5.51
N SER A 92 11.28 -16.20 -4.83
CA SER A 92 11.10 -17.38 -3.99
C SER A 92 11.22 -18.69 -4.76
N GLU A 93 10.94 -18.68 -6.06
CA GLU A 93 11.15 -19.82 -6.97
C GLU A 93 12.64 -20.13 -7.28
N GLY A 94 13.56 -19.33 -6.74
CA GLY A 94 14.99 -19.44 -6.99
C GLY A 94 15.41 -18.93 -8.37
N ALA A 95 14.58 -18.08 -8.98
CA ALA A 95 14.86 -17.36 -10.22
C ALA A 95 15.21 -15.89 -9.94
N PHE A 96 15.49 -15.14 -11.01
CA PHE A 96 15.68 -13.69 -10.95
C PHE A 96 14.67 -12.97 -11.81
N ARG A 97 14.14 -11.87 -11.27
CA ARG A 97 13.30 -10.89 -11.95
C ARG A 97 14.06 -9.58 -12.13
N ARG A 98 13.59 -8.76 -13.06
CA ARG A 98 14.21 -7.49 -13.47
C ARG A 98 13.19 -6.37 -13.68
N ASP A 99 11.93 -6.69 -13.40
CA ASP A 99 10.79 -5.79 -13.48
C ASP A 99 10.67 -5.00 -12.18
N HIS A 100 10.93 -3.70 -12.26
CA HIS A 100 10.79 -2.75 -11.15
C HIS A 100 9.52 -1.95 -11.36
N TRP A 101 8.76 -1.76 -10.28
CA TRP A 101 7.35 -1.37 -10.36
C TRP A 101 7.12 0.08 -9.95
N HIS A 102 6.16 0.72 -10.59
CA HIS A 102 5.63 2.03 -10.24
C HIS A 102 4.10 1.98 -10.28
N GLN A 103 3.47 2.61 -9.31
CA GLN A 103 2.02 2.63 -9.18
C GLN A 103 1.48 3.96 -9.69
N VAL A 104 0.36 3.92 -10.40
CA VAL A 104 -0.46 5.07 -10.78
C VAL A 104 -1.90 4.74 -10.41
N GLY A 105 -2.59 5.57 -9.64
CA GLY A 105 -3.96 5.28 -9.23
C GLY A 105 -4.77 6.51 -8.86
N ASN A 106 -6.08 6.30 -8.71
CA ASN A 106 -7.07 7.37 -8.58
C ASN A 106 -8.25 7.00 -7.67
N GLU A 107 -8.03 6.29 -6.56
CA GLU A 107 -9.09 5.85 -5.65
C GLU A 107 -10.05 4.77 -6.19
N ARG A 108 -10.04 4.48 -7.49
CA ARG A 108 -10.85 3.39 -8.08
C ARG A 108 -10.01 2.22 -8.57
N LEU A 109 -8.93 2.51 -9.30
CA LEU A 109 -8.03 1.50 -9.84
C LEU A 109 -6.56 1.85 -9.60
N ASN A 110 -5.69 0.86 -9.72
CA ASN A 110 -4.24 1.06 -9.77
C ASN A 110 -3.67 0.44 -11.06
N ALA A 111 -2.99 1.25 -11.85
CA ALA A 111 -2.13 0.84 -12.92
C ALA A 111 -0.70 0.63 -12.41
N LEU A 112 -0.23 -0.61 -12.49
CA LEU A 112 1.09 -1.05 -12.04
C LEU A 112 2.02 -1.09 -13.26
N ALA A 113 2.69 0.03 -13.51
CA ALA A 113 3.70 0.16 -14.54
C ALA A 113 5.00 -0.55 -14.12
N SER A 114 5.71 -1.10 -15.09
CA SER A 114 7.05 -1.64 -14.89
C SER A 114 8.08 -0.91 -15.75
N ASN A 115 9.34 -0.93 -15.33
CA ASN A 115 10.49 -0.51 -16.15
C ASN A 115 10.60 -1.28 -17.49
N ASP A 116 9.90 -2.40 -17.66
CA ASP A 116 9.79 -3.12 -18.94
C ASP A 116 8.91 -2.37 -19.96
N GLY A 117 8.15 -1.36 -19.52
CA GLY A 117 7.22 -0.60 -20.35
C GLY A 117 5.83 -1.24 -20.45
N THR A 118 5.53 -2.23 -19.61
CA THR A 118 4.21 -2.87 -19.52
C THR A 118 3.46 -2.36 -18.29
N ILE A 119 2.13 -2.38 -18.35
CA ILE A 119 1.24 -1.92 -17.27
C ILE A 119 0.16 -2.97 -17.04
N GLN A 120 0.00 -3.39 -15.78
CA GLN A 120 -1.14 -4.20 -15.33
C GLN A 120 -2.11 -3.32 -14.56
N VAL A 121 -3.41 -3.40 -14.84
CA VAL A 121 -4.45 -2.66 -14.11
C VAL A 121 -5.10 -3.58 -13.10
N PHE A 122 -5.12 -3.14 -11.86
CA PHE A 122 -5.70 -3.79 -10.70
C PHE A 122 -6.93 -3.01 -10.22
N ILE A 123 -7.97 -3.75 -9.83
CA ILE A 123 -9.17 -3.22 -9.17
C ILE A 123 -9.50 -4.08 -7.94
N ALA A 124 -10.23 -3.51 -6.98
CA ALA A 124 -10.68 -4.20 -5.77
C ALA A 124 -12.20 -4.17 -5.54
N ASP A 125 -12.98 -3.61 -6.48
CA ASP A 125 -14.43 -3.39 -6.34
C ASP A 125 -15.16 -4.56 -5.68
N ARG A 126 -14.91 -5.78 -6.17
CA ARG A 126 -15.55 -7.01 -5.72
C ARG A 126 -14.50 -8.11 -5.50
N GLY A 127 -13.42 -7.73 -4.82
CA GLY A 127 -12.23 -8.55 -4.60
C GLY A 127 -11.11 -8.23 -5.59
N GLY A 128 -9.88 -8.52 -5.18
CA GLY A 128 -8.68 -8.21 -5.95
C GLY A 128 -8.65 -8.90 -7.32
N LEU A 129 -8.47 -8.11 -8.37
CA LEU A 129 -8.55 -8.58 -9.75
C LEU A 129 -7.61 -7.78 -10.65
N PHE A 130 -6.77 -8.46 -11.42
CA PHE A 130 -6.03 -7.87 -12.53
C PHE A 130 -6.85 -7.99 -13.82
N LEU A 131 -7.01 -6.89 -14.57
CA LEU A 131 -7.75 -6.88 -15.85
C LEU A 131 -6.95 -7.53 -17.00
N ASN A 132 -5.64 -7.33 -16.96
CA ASN A 132 -4.71 -7.67 -18.03
C ASN A 132 -3.40 -8.21 -17.43
N TYR A 133 -3.49 -9.33 -16.72
CA TYR A 133 -2.35 -9.92 -16.02
C TYR A 133 -1.18 -10.25 -16.98
N PHE A 134 0.04 -9.91 -16.55
CA PHE A 134 1.28 -10.17 -17.27
C PHE A 134 1.85 -11.53 -16.89
N ASN A 135 2.25 -12.32 -17.87
CA ASN A 135 2.91 -13.59 -17.61
C ASN A 135 4.36 -13.62 -18.10
N TYR A 136 5.29 -13.91 -17.20
CA TYR A 136 6.72 -14.03 -17.49
C TYR A 136 7.12 -15.36 -18.13
N GLY A 137 6.20 -16.33 -18.24
CA GLY A 137 6.40 -17.63 -18.86
C GLY A 137 6.96 -18.65 -17.84
N ASP A 138 6.07 -19.26 -17.07
CA ASP A 138 6.46 -20.22 -16.04
C ASP A 138 6.90 -21.56 -16.64
N ARG A 139 8.06 -22.08 -16.20
CA ARG A 139 8.39 -23.51 -16.33
C ARG A 139 8.49 -24.14 -14.94
N VAL A 140 7.44 -24.86 -14.56
CA VAL A 140 7.43 -25.69 -13.35
C VAL A 140 8.42 -26.85 -13.56
N SER A 141 9.48 -26.89 -12.76
CA SER A 141 10.38 -28.04 -12.69
C SER A 141 9.77 -29.13 -11.80
N TRP A 142 9.49 -30.30 -12.35
CA TRP A 142 8.94 -31.44 -11.60
C TRP A 142 9.85 -31.90 -10.44
N LEU A 143 11.17 -31.72 -10.56
CA LEU A 143 12.14 -32.01 -9.50
C LEU A 143 12.08 -31.01 -8.34
N GLY A 144 11.72 -29.75 -8.60
CA GLY A 144 11.50 -28.73 -7.57
C GLY A 144 10.23 -28.99 -6.77
N ALA A 145 9.15 -29.39 -7.46
CA ALA A 145 7.88 -29.74 -6.83
C ALA A 145 8.02 -30.94 -5.86
N ALA A 146 8.79 -31.97 -6.21
CA ALA A 146 9.00 -33.13 -5.34
C ALA A 146 9.72 -32.78 -4.02
N TRP A 147 10.70 -31.86 -4.04
CA TRP A 147 11.44 -31.45 -2.83
C TRP A 147 10.62 -30.55 -1.91
N GLU A 148 9.80 -29.65 -2.48
CA GLU A 148 8.88 -28.83 -1.67
C GLU A 148 7.73 -29.65 -1.09
N VAL A 149 7.27 -30.69 -1.79
CA VAL A 149 6.31 -31.67 -1.24
C VAL A 149 6.90 -32.40 -0.03
N VAL A 150 8.18 -32.80 -0.06
CA VAL A 150 8.86 -33.36 1.12
C VAL A 150 8.92 -32.34 2.26
N THR A 151 9.21 -31.07 1.96
CA THR A 151 9.26 -29.99 2.95
C THR A 151 7.89 -29.75 3.58
N VAL A 152 6.82 -29.74 2.78
CA VAL A 152 5.44 -29.64 3.29
C VAL A 152 5.02 -30.88 4.06
N ILE A 153 5.40 -32.10 3.66
CA ILE A 153 5.11 -33.32 4.44
C ILE A 153 5.83 -33.29 5.80
N VAL A 154 7.10 -32.85 5.83
CA VAL A 154 7.88 -32.68 7.07
C VAL A 154 7.31 -31.55 7.95
N LEU A 155 6.81 -30.46 7.35
CA LEU A 155 6.13 -29.35 8.05
C LEU A 155 4.62 -29.57 8.28
N ALA A 156 4.02 -30.63 7.72
CA ALA A 156 2.63 -31.05 7.93
C ALA A 156 2.51 -32.16 8.97
N LEU A 157 3.62 -32.84 9.33
CA LEU A 157 3.69 -33.71 10.50
C LEU A 157 3.17 -33.04 11.81
N PRO A 158 3.39 -31.73 12.05
CA PRO A 158 2.74 -30.99 13.14
C PRO A 158 1.24 -30.75 12.94
N ARG A 159 0.76 -30.67 11.69
CA ARG A 159 -0.65 -30.36 11.35
C ARG A 159 -1.57 -31.58 11.40
N ALA A 160 -1.04 -32.79 11.28
CA ALA A 160 -1.80 -34.01 11.56
C ALA A 160 -2.34 -34.05 13.02
N LEU A 161 -1.70 -33.32 13.94
CA LEU A 161 -2.19 -33.12 15.31
C LEU A 161 -3.29 -32.04 15.41
N LYS A 162 -3.45 -31.15 14.40
CA LYS A 162 -4.53 -30.13 14.38
C LYS A 162 -5.93 -30.78 14.28
N GLY A 163 -6.01 -31.98 13.71
CA GLY A 163 -7.23 -32.81 13.67
C GLY A 163 -7.69 -33.31 15.05
N LEU A 164 -6.90 -33.13 16.11
CA LEU A 164 -7.32 -33.35 17.50
C LEU A 164 -8.00 -32.12 18.14
N PHE A 165 -7.97 -30.94 17.51
CA PHE A 165 -8.32 -29.67 18.17
C PHE A 165 -9.46 -28.87 17.53
N ILE A 166 -9.75 -29.00 16.23
CA ILE A 166 -10.90 -28.34 15.57
C ILE A 166 -11.36 -29.20 14.36
N PRO A 167 -12.66 -29.53 14.19
CA PRO A 167 -13.13 -30.25 13.03
C PRO A 167 -13.09 -29.34 11.79
N ALA A 168 -12.23 -29.64 10.81
CA ALA A 168 -12.18 -28.93 9.54
C ALA A 168 -13.07 -29.62 8.50
N GLN A 169 -13.92 -28.84 7.81
CA GLN A 169 -14.72 -29.25 6.65
C GLN A 169 -13.99 -29.04 5.31
N GLU A 170 -12.66 -28.88 5.32
CA GLU A 170 -11.88 -28.65 4.10
C GLU A 170 -11.01 -29.86 3.71
N PRO A 171 -10.75 -30.08 2.40
CA PRO A 171 -9.91 -31.16 1.94
C PRO A 171 -8.49 -31.04 2.52
N GLY A 172 -8.00 -32.13 3.10
CA GLY A 172 -6.72 -32.16 3.79
C GLY A 172 -5.52 -31.77 2.89
N PRO A 173 -4.40 -31.30 3.47
CA PRO A 173 -3.22 -30.85 2.74
C PRO A 173 -2.69 -31.88 1.73
N VAL A 174 -2.79 -33.17 2.07
CA VAL A 174 -2.39 -34.29 1.21
C VAL A 174 -3.25 -34.36 -0.05
N ALA A 175 -4.55 -34.06 0.02
CA ALA A 175 -5.42 -34.03 -1.16
C ALA A 175 -5.08 -32.85 -2.08
N ARG A 176 -4.79 -31.65 -1.53
CA ARG A 176 -4.34 -30.49 -2.31
C ARG A 176 -2.97 -30.72 -2.96
N ILE A 177 -2.05 -31.38 -2.26
CA ILE A 177 -0.75 -31.80 -2.81
C ILE A 177 -0.91 -32.87 -3.89
N GLN A 178 -1.78 -33.86 -3.67
CA GLN A 178 -2.08 -34.88 -4.68
C GLN A 178 -2.71 -34.25 -5.92
N THR A 179 -3.57 -33.23 -5.77
CA THR A 179 -4.10 -32.43 -6.87
C THR A 179 -3.01 -31.60 -7.56
N ALA A 180 -2.05 -31.03 -6.84
CA ALA A 180 -0.92 -30.31 -7.42
C ALA A 180 0.07 -31.24 -8.17
N ILE A 181 0.28 -32.46 -7.68
CA ILE A 181 1.10 -33.51 -8.32
C ILE A 181 0.37 -34.09 -9.54
N ASN A 182 -0.95 -34.27 -9.44
CA ASN A 182 -1.81 -34.78 -10.50
C ASN A 182 -2.30 -33.68 -11.46
N ALA A 183 -1.96 -32.42 -11.20
CA ALA A 183 -2.28 -31.33 -12.10
C ALA A 183 -1.60 -31.67 -13.44
N PRO A 184 -2.36 -31.72 -14.55
CA PRO A 184 -1.81 -32.10 -15.84
C PRO A 184 -0.59 -31.23 -16.14
N GLY A 185 0.58 -31.87 -16.22
CA GLY A 185 1.83 -31.16 -16.48
C GLY A 185 1.77 -30.46 -17.83
N ALA A 186 2.15 -29.18 -17.86
CA ALA A 186 2.77 -28.43 -18.96
C ALA A 186 2.29 -28.65 -20.42
N HIS A 187 1.08 -29.17 -20.65
CA HIS A 187 0.68 -29.66 -21.98
C HIS A 187 -0.44 -28.88 -22.68
N ASN A 188 -0.99 -27.83 -22.09
CA ASN A 188 -1.77 -26.85 -22.86
C ASN A 188 -1.02 -25.52 -22.85
N ARG A 189 -0.15 -25.29 -23.84
CA ARG A 189 0.59 -24.03 -24.03
C ARG A 189 -0.28 -22.88 -24.53
N ASP A 190 -1.50 -23.15 -24.97
CA ASP A 190 -2.38 -22.16 -25.62
C ASP A 190 -2.96 -21.11 -24.65
N ASP A 191 -3.03 -21.39 -23.34
CA ASP A 191 -3.71 -20.51 -22.36
C ASP A 191 -2.85 -19.37 -21.79
N GLN A 192 -1.55 -19.38 -22.08
CA GLN A 192 -0.58 -18.37 -21.66
C GLN A 192 0.09 -17.66 -22.84
N GLN A 193 -0.26 -18.07 -24.06
CA GLN A 193 0.32 -17.52 -25.26
C GLN A 193 -0.05 -16.03 -25.37
N HIS A 194 0.97 -15.19 -25.50
CA HIS A 194 0.84 -13.75 -25.69
C HIS A 194 0.17 -12.94 -24.55
N ALA A 195 0.21 -13.43 -23.31
CA ALA A 195 -0.23 -12.68 -22.12
C ALA A 195 0.76 -11.55 -21.74
N TYR A 196 0.76 -10.48 -22.53
CA TYR A 196 1.73 -9.38 -22.46
C TYR A 196 1.25 -8.16 -21.66
N ALA A 197 0.10 -8.26 -20.99
CA ALA A 197 -0.61 -7.20 -20.27
C ALA A 197 -1.06 -6.02 -21.12
N GLY A 198 -0.15 -5.21 -21.66
CA GLY A 198 -0.49 -3.99 -22.37
C GLY A 198 0.00 -2.74 -21.66
N GLY A 199 -0.67 -1.62 -21.95
CA GLY A 199 -0.18 -0.31 -21.53
C GLY A 199 1.03 0.14 -22.34
N PHE A 200 1.11 -0.27 -23.60
CA PHE A 200 2.08 0.18 -24.60
C PHE A 200 1.47 0.12 -26.00
N GLY A 201 2.11 0.79 -26.96
CA GLY A 201 1.66 0.79 -28.36
C GLY A 201 2.72 0.30 -29.33
N TYR A 202 2.37 0.36 -30.61
CA TYR A 202 3.27 0.11 -31.74
C TYR A 202 3.22 1.25 -32.74
N VAL A 203 4.35 1.55 -33.36
CA VAL A 203 4.46 2.46 -34.49
C VAL A 203 4.91 1.66 -35.69
N HIS A 204 4.27 1.89 -36.83
CA HIS A 204 4.66 1.37 -38.14
C HIS A 204 4.83 2.53 -39.12
N ASP A 205 6.04 2.78 -39.59
CA ASP A 205 6.36 3.87 -40.54
C ASP A 205 6.29 3.44 -42.02
N GLY A 206 5.64 2.31 -42.29
CA GLY A 206 5.61 1.68 -43.62
C GLY A 206 6.85 0.84 -43.96
N GLN A 207 7.90 0.86 -43.14
CA GLN A 207 9.10 0.04 -43.32
C GLN A 207 9.39 -0.85 -42.11
N GLN A 208 9.27 -0.31 -40.90
CA GLN A 208 9.60 -0.99 -39.66
C GLN A 208 8.49 -0.83 -38.63
N VAL A 209 8.33 -1.88 -37.82
CA VAL A 209 7.45 -1.89 -36.66
C VAL A 209 8.32 -1.87 -35.41
N TRP A 210 7.98 -1.03 -34.44
CA TRP A 210 8.57 -1.07 -33.11
C TRP A 210 7.53 -0.83 -32.02
N SER A 211 7.79 -1.36 -30.84
CA SER A 211 6.95 -1.17 -29.66
C SER A 211 7.41 0.03 -28.85
N THR A 212 6.48 0.71 -28.18
CA THR A 212 6.82 1.72 -27.15
C THR A 212 7.23 1.07 -25.82
N ALA A 213 7.05 -0.24 -25.64
CA ALA A 213 7.53 -0.96 -24.46
C ALA A 213 9.02 -1.30 -24.60
N TYR A 214 9.79 -0.90 -23.59
CA TYR A 214 11.24 -1.10 -23.51
C TYR A 214 11.68 -2.56 -23.67
N ARG A 215 10.89 -3.50 -23.12
CA ARG A 215 11.13 -4.95 -23.22
C ARG A 215 11.12 -5.44 -24.67
N TYR A 216 10.23 -4.92 -25.51
CA TYR A 216 9.96 -5.44 -26.84
C TYR A 216 10.71 -4.71 -27.97
N SER A 217 11.47 -3.67 -27.63
CA SER A 217 12.27 -2.88 -28.59
C SER A 217 13.77 -2.88 -28.26
N PRO A 218 14.45 -4.04 -28.30
CA PRO A 218 15.85 -4.16 -27.89
C PRO A 218 16.81 -3.25 -28.66
N ALA A 219 16.53 -2.97 -29.95
CA ALA A 219 17.38 -2.11 -30.78
C ALA A 219 17.25 -0.61 -30.46
N LEU A 220 16.21 -0.20 -29.72
CA LEU A 220 15.90 1.20 -29.41
C LEU A 220 16.16 1.57 -27.95
N ARG A 221 16.62 0.63 -27.13
CA ARG A 221 16.78 0.83 -25.68
C ARG A 221 17.65 2.03 -25.31
N SER A 222 18.70 2.32 -26.09
CA SER A 222 19.58 3.47 -25.86
C SER A 222 18.97 4.83 -26.21
N THR A 223 17.82 4.85 -26.88
CA THR A 223 17.08 6.07 -27.27
C THR A 223 15.70 6.13 -26.64
N MET A 224 15.43 5.26 -25.66
CA MET A 224 14.18 5.21 -24.92
C MET A 224 14.34 5.83 -23.54
N GLU A 225 13.43 6.75 -23.20
CA GLU A 225 13.32 7.33 -21.88
C GLU A 225 12.13 6.72 -21.14
N ARG A 226 12.26 6.56 -19.81
CA ARG A 226 11.21 6.07 -18.92
C ARG A 226 11.16 6.95 -17.69
N VAL A 227 9.99 7.48 -17.38
CA VAL A 227 9.79 8.37 -16.24
C VAL A 227 8.63 7.88 -15.39
N PHE A 228 8.90 7.64 -14.10
CA PHE A 228 7.90 7.40 -13.07
C PHE A 228 7.56 8.73 -12.41
N GLY A 229 6.39 9.29 -12.70
CA GLY A 229 5.95 10.57 -12.15
C GLY A 229 4.81 10.42 -11.16
N MET A 230 4.48 11.49 -10.45
CA MET A 230 3.30 11.50 -9.59
C MET A 230 2.02 11.43 -10.44
N GLY A 231 1.40 10.26 -10.47
CA GLY A 231 0.16 9.99 -11.17
C GLY A 231 0.33 9.55 -12.62
N TYR A 232 1.56 9.32 -13.08
CA TYR A 232 1.79 8.91 -14.47
C TYR A 232 3.04 8.06 -14.69
N PHE A 233 3.00 7.26 -15.76
CA PHE A 233 4.16 6.62 -16.35
C PHE A 233 4.34 7.12 -17.78
N ARG A 234 5.54 7.61 -18.11
CA ARG A 234 5.87 8.14 -19.44
C ARG A 234 7.00 7.36 -20.08
N THR A 235 6.84 7.11 -21.38
CA THR A 235 7.91 6.61 -22.26
C THR A 235 8.12 7.57 -23.41
N VAL A 236 9.36 7.82 -23.79
CA VAL A 236 9.72 8.56 -25.01
C VAL A 236 10.60 7.65 -25.86
N THR A 237 10.29 7.50 -27.14
CA THR A 237 11.08 6.69 -28.07
C THR A 237 11.42 7.54 -29.28
N HIS A 238 12.71 7.62 -29.60
CA HIS A 238 13.19 8.20 -30.85
C HIS A 238 13.64 7.08 -31.77
N ASN A 239 13.00 6.97 -32.93
CA ASN A 239 13.42 6.03 -33.97
C ASN A 239 13.22 6.63 -35.35
N ARG A 240 14.29 6.62 -36.16
CA ARG A 240 14.32 7.26 -37.49
C ARG A 240 13.86 8.72 -37.36
N ASP A 241 12.91 9.15 -38.17
CA ASP A 241 12.39 10.52 -38.17
C ASP A 241 11.14 10.69 -37.31
N ILE A 242 10.84 9.75 -36.39
CA ILE A 242 9.66 9.80 -35.51
C ILE A 242 10.08 9.83 -34.03
N GLU A 243 9.58 10.83 -33.31
CA GLU A 243 9.53 10.84 -31.85
C GLU A 243 8.14 10.42 -31.39
N THR A 244 8.05 9.46 -30.49
CA THR A 244 6.79 9.03 -29.86
C THR A 244 6.89 9.20 -28.36
N ARG A 245 6.09 10.12 -27.82
CA ARG A 245 5.89 10.30 -26.38
C ARG A 245 4.56 9.69 -25.99
N ARG A 246 4.58 8.75 -25.04
CA ARG A 246 3.38 8.10 -24.54
C ARG A 246 3.31 8.20 -23.02
N THR A 247 2.24 8.79 -22.51
CA THR A 247 2.00 9.01 -21.08
C THR A 247 0.72 8.32 -20.66
N VAL A 248 0.81 7.39 -19.71
CA VAL A 248 -0.35 6.75 -19.06
C VAL A 248 -0.54 7.37 -17.70
N TYR A 249 -1.75 7.81 -17.39
CA TYR A 249 -2.08 8.44 -16.12
C TYR A 249 -3.50 8.08 -15.69
N ALA A 250 -3.77 8.17 -14.39
CA ALA A 250 -5.11 7.97 -13.84
C ALA A 250 -5.72 9.35 -13.51
N PRO A 251 -6.82 9.76 -14.16
CA PRO A 251 -7.52 10.99 -13.80
C PRO A 251 -7.97 10.92 -12.35
N PRO A 252 -7.87 12.02 -11.59
CA PRO A 252 -8.21 12.03 -10.17
C PRO A 252 -9.70 11.79 -9.92
N GLY A 253 -10.01 11.32 -8.71
CA GLY A 253 -11.36 10.94 -8.30
C GLY A 253 -11.75 9.54 -8.77
N ASN A 254 -12.97 9.12 -8.42
CA ASN A 254 -13.50 7.76 -8.61
C ASN A 254 -13.79 7.42 -10.09
N VAL A 255 -12.77 7.53 -10.95
CA VAL A 255 -12.82 7.34 -12.39
C VAL A 255 -12.32 5.93 -12.71
N SER A 256 -13.17 5.13 -13.33
CA SER A 256 -12.91 3.72 -13.60
C SER A 256 -11.97 3.43 -14.78
N ALA A 257 -11.04 4.33 -15.12
CA ALA A 257 -10.14 4.16 -16.26
C ALA A 257 -8.81 4.90 -16.08
N VAL A 258 -7.78 4.41 -16.77
CA VAL A 258 -6.58 5.19 -17.09
C VAL A 258 -6.75 5.86 -18.45
N LEU A 259 -6.13 7.03 -18.60
CA LEU A 259 -5.97 7.71 -19.89
C LEU A 259 -4.56 7.47 -20.43
N VAL A 260 -4.47 7.46 -21.75
CA VAL A 260 -3.22 7.29 -22.49
C VAL A 260 -3.12 8.41 -23.52
N ASP A 261 -2.20 9.34 -23.28
CA ASP A 261 -1.88 10.40 -24.23
C ASP A 261 -0.65 10.01 -25.05
N VAL A 262 -0.78 10.10 -26.37
CA VAL A 262 0.25 9.75 -27.34
C VAL A 262 0.52 10.95 -28.23
N GLU A 263 1.76 11.42 -28.25
CA GLU A 263 2.24 12.45 -29.16
C GLU A 263 3.21 11.82 -30.15
N LEU A 264 2.89 11.88 -31.45
CA LEU A 264 3.78 11.47 -32.53
C LEU A 264 4.26 12.70 -33.28
N ARG A 265 5.57 12.91 -33.32
CA ARG A 265 6.20 14.04 -33.99
C ARG A 265 7.12 13.58 -35.12
N ASN A 266 6.92 14.15 -36.31
CA ASN A 266 7.87 14.01 -37.42
C ASN A 266 9.06 14.96 -37.18
N THR A 267 10.21 14.39 -36.89
CA THR A 267 11.48 15.10 -36.63
C THR A 267 12.35 15.24 -37.89
N GLY A 268 11.93 14.61 -38.99
CA GLY A 268 12.60 14.67 -40.28
C GLY A 268 12.22 15.88 -41.13
N SER A 269 12.74 15.93 -42.35
CA SER A 269 12.56 17.04 -43.29
C SER A 269 11.49 16.80 -44.38
N SER A 270 10.85 15.63 -44.39
CA SER A 270 9.87 15.23 -45.41
C SER A 270 8.57 14.75 -44.78
N PRO A 271 7.40 14.96 -45.41
CA PRO A 271 6.14 14.36 -44.95
C PRO A 271 6.24 12.84 -44.89
N MET A 272 5.53 12.22 -43.95
CA MET A 272 5.48 10.76 -43.80
C MET A 272 4.09 10.28 -43.42
N ASP A 273 3.77 9.06 -43.84
CA ASP A 273 2.61 8.31 -43.37
C ASP A 273 3.07 7.26 -42.35
N CYS A 274 2.34 7.13 -41.26
CA CYS A 274 2.59 6.09 -40.27
C CYS A 274 1.30 5.62 -39.61
N SER A 275 1.30 4.41 -39.06
CA SER A 275 0.20 3.89 -38.26
C SER A 275 0.62 3.74 -36.80
N TYR A 276 -0.25 4.16 -35.88
CA TYR A 276 -0.13 3.92 -34.45
C TYR A 276 -1.15 2.87 -34.00
N TYR A 277 -0.73 1.94 -33.13
CA TYR A 277 -1.58 0.90 -32.57
C TYR A 277 -1.52 0.97 -31.05
N GLU A 278 -2.64 1.26 -30.40
CA GLU A 278 -2.76 1.21 -28.94
C GLU A 278 -3.14 -0.21 -28.51
N TYR A 279 -2.31 -0.87 -27.69
CA TYR A 279 -2.53 -2.25 -27.27
C TYR A 279 -2.78 -2.38 -25.77
N TRP A 280 -3.91 -3.02 -25.44
CA TRP A 280 -4.23 -3.50 -24.11
C TRP A 280 -4.71 -4.94 -24.17
N ASP A 281 -4.15 -5.81 -23.34
CA ASP A 281 -4.56 -7.21 -23.28
C ASP A 281 -5.90 -7.37 -22.54
N VAL A 282 -6.55 -8.50 -22.78
CA VAL A 282 -7.61 -9.01 -21.93
C VAL A 282 -7.11 -10.32 -21.34
N ASN A 283 -6.74 -10.27 -20.06
CA ASN A 283 -6.23 -11.44 -19.34
C ASN A 283 -6.58 -11.32 -17.86
N ILE A 284 -7.88 -11.48 -17.56
CA ILE A 284 -8.37 -11.30 -16.20
C ILE A 284 -7.76 -12.36 -15.28
N GLN A 285 -7.22 -11.94 -14.14
CA GLN A 285 -6.79 -12.85 -13.08
C GLN A 285 -7.40 -12.39 -11.75
N GLN A 286 -8.39 -13.14 -11.28
CA GLN A 286 -8.94 -12.96 -9.94
C GLN A 286 -7.93 -13.47 -8.90
N LEU A 287 -7.89 -12.82 -7.74
CA LEU A 287 -6.98 -13.16 -6.65
C LEU A 287 -7.77 -13.70 -5.43
N PRO A 288 -8.38 -14.89 -5.54
CA PRO A 288 -8.90 -15.57 -4.35
C PRO A 288 -7.75 -15.91 -3.39
N PHE A 289 -8.09 -16.09 -2.12
CA PHE A 289 -7.11 -16.25 -1.07
C PHE A 289 -6.30 -17.54 -1.22
N GLN A 290 -4.98 -17.40 -1.22
CA GLN A 290 -4.05 -18.53 -1.29
C GLN A 290 -2.94 -18.33 -0.27
N VAL A 291 -2.91 -19.20 0.75
CA VAL A 291 -1.93 -19.13 1.86
C VAL A 291 -0.52 -19.51 1.40
N PHE A 292 -0.39 -20.54 0.58
CA PHE A 292 0.91 -21.02 0.09
C PHE A 292 1.22 -20.37 -1.25
N ARG A 293 2.18 -19.44 -1.26
CA ARG A 293 2.55 -18.69 -2.46
C ARG A 293 4.05 -18.67 -2.74
N SER A 294 4.88 -19.13 -1.80
CA SER A 294 6.33 -19.16 -2.01
C SER A 294 6.76 -20.37 -2.86
N GLY A 295 7.77 -20.19 -3.70
CA GLY A 295 8.33 -21.28 -4.49
C GLY A 295 7.32 -21.83 -5.49
N VAL A 296 7.31 -23.15 -5.67
CA VAL A 296 6.44 -23.79 -6.68
C VAL A 296 4.95 -23.62 -6.39
N PHE A 297 4.58 -23.30 -5.14
CA PHE A 297 3.19 -23.04 -4.78
C PHE A 297 2.63 -21.79 -5.46
N GLY A 298 3.47 -20.79 -5.76
CA GLY A 298 3.07 -19.60 -6.52
C GLY A 298 2.57 -19.95 -7.91
N SER A 299 3.40 -20.60 -8.72
CA SER A 299 3.04 -20.95 -10.10
C SER A 299 1.90 -21.97 -10.20
N VAL A 300 1.78 -22.91 -9.23
CA VAL A 300 0.59 -23.78 -9.12
C VAL A 300 -0.66 -22.96 -8.80
N GLY A 301 -0.58 -22.06 -7.83
CA GLY A 301 -1.67 -21.17 -7.43
C GLY A 301 -2.16 -20.29 -8.58
N ASP A 302 -1.25 -19.76 -9.40
CA ASP A 302 -1.58 -18.97 -10.57
C ASP A 302 -2.25 -19.82 -11.67
N SER A 303 -1.84 -21.08 -11.82
CA SER A 303 -2.53 -22.03 -12.70
C SER A 303 -3.98 -22.29 -12.25
N GLU A 304 -4.23 -22.43 -10.96
CA GLU A 304 -5.59 -22.59 -10.45
C GLU A 304 -6.42 -21.32 -10.63
N ARG A 305 -5.84 -20.13 -10.42
CA ARG A 305 -6.50 -18.84 -10.67
C ARG A 305 -6.94 -18.70 -12.13
N ARG A 306 -6.10 -19.09 -13.09
CA ARG A 306 -6.47 -19.05 -14.52
C ARG A 306 -7.62 -19.98 -14.87
N LYS A 307 -7.75 -21.13 -14.21
CA LYS A 307 -8.86 -22.07 -14.47
C LYS A 307 -10.22 -21.51 -14.08
N ILE A 308 -10.28 -20.52 -13.18
CA ILE A 308 -11.54 -19.82 -12.83
C ILE A 308 -12.21 -19.28 -14.09
N ASN A 309 -11.44 -18.70 -15.00
CA ASN A 309 -11.94 -18.10 -16.24
C ASN A 309 -12.58 -19.12 -17.20
N ARG A 310 -12.32 -20.42 -17.06
CA ARG A 310 -12.98 -21.47 -17.87
C ARG A 310 -14.48 -21.61 -17.56
N GLN A 311 -14.91 -21.07 -16.42
CA GLN A 311 -16.30 -21.12 -15.99
C GLN A 311 -17.14 -19.98 -16.62
N PHE A 312 -16.49 -19.01 -17.24
CA PHE A 312 -17.14 -17.87 -17.89
C PHE A 312 -17.16 -18.06 -19.40
N THR A 313 -18.12 -17.44 -20.07
CA THR A 313 -18.11 -17.33 -21.53
C THR A 313 -17.61 -15.94 -21.94
N PRO A 314 -16.37 -15.82 -22.46
CA PRO A 314 -15.78 -14.53 -22.84
C PRO A 314 -16.40 -14.01 -24.13
N CYS A 315 -16.46 -12.68 -24.22
CA CYS A 315 -17.10 -11.99 -25.32
C CYS A 315 -16.51 -10.61 -25.55
N ILE A 316 -16.46 -10.17 -26.81
CA ILE A 316 -16.03 -8.83 -27.15
C ILE A 316 -16.93 -8.24 -28.23
N VAL A 317 -17.26 -6.96 -28.07
CA VAL A 317 -18.06 -6.19 -29.02
C VAL A 317 -17.36 -4.89 -29.38
N ARG A 318 -17.76 -4.30 -30.50
CA ARG A 318 -17.36 -2.96 -30.93
C ARG A 318 -18.54 -2.03 -30.83
N ASP A 319 -18.31 -0.87 -30.23
CA ASP A 319 -19.23 0.27 -30.25
C ASP A 319 -18.64 1.36 -31.15
N ASN A 320 -19.26 1.54 -32.32
CA ASN A 320 -18.85 2.54 -33.30
C ASN A 320 -19.08 3.98 -32.81
N ALA A 321 -20.15 4.23 -32.04
CA ALA A 321 -20.47 5.56 -31.55
C ALA A 321 -19.51 5.99 -30.44
N ALA A 322 -19.19 5.07 -29.53
CA ALA A 322 -18.22 5.30 -28.46
C ALA A 322 -16.76 5.15 -28.91
N CYS A 323 -16.50 4.75 -30.16
CA CYS A 323 -15.16 4.44 -30.68
C CYS A 323 -14.41 3.45 -29.78
N ALA A 324 -15.11 2.41 -29.30
CA ALA A 324 -14.64 1.53 -28.23
C ALA A 324 -14.77 0.04 -28.56
N LEU A 325 -13.87 -0.75 -27.97
CA LEU A 325 -14.00 -2.19 -27.80
C LEU A 325 -14.43 -2.48 -26.36
N ARG A 326 -15.44 -3.32 -26.15
CA ARG A 326 -15.96 -3.70 -24.83
C ARG A 326 -15.93 -5.22 -24.68
N PHE A 327 -15.25 -5.72 -23.66
CA PHE A 327 -15.10 -7.12 -23.32
C PHE A 327 -15.94 -7.47 -22.09
N HIS A 328 -16.68 -8.57 -22.16
CA HIS A 328 -17.57 -9.06 -21.11
C HIS A 328 -17.28 -10.53 -20.79
N LEU A 329 -17.38 -10.89 -19.51
CA LEU A 329 -17.38 -12.27 -19.03
C LEU A 329 -18.78 -12.68 -18.58
N ASN A 330 -19.46 -13.48 -19.40
CA ASN A 330 -20.76 -14.02 -19.02
C ASN A 330 -20.59 -15.06 -17.89
N PRO A 331 -21.22 -14.88 -16.71
CA PRO A 331 -21.22 -15.89 -15.67
C PRO A 331 -21.99 -17.16 -16.05
N PRO A 332 -21.73 -18.29 -15.36
CA PRO A 332 -22.61 -19.44 -15.42
C PRO A 332 -23.96 -19.18 -14.75
N ASP A 333 -25.01 -19.88 -15.20
CA ASP A 333 -26.35 -19.82 -14.61
C ASP A 333 -26.31 -20.13 -13.10
N GLY A 334 -27.06 -19.35 -12.31
CA GLY A 334 -27.15 -19.54 -10.85
C GLY A 334 -25.99 -18.93 -10.06
N SER A 335 -25.13 -18.13 -10.69
CA SER A 335 -24.07 -17.38 -10.01
C SER A 335 -24.63 -16.49 -8.87
N PRO A 336 -23.92 -16.36 -7.73
CA PRO A 336 -24.31 -15.50 -6.61
C PRO A 336 -24.64 -14.06 -7.01
N ALA A 337 -25.53 -13.43 -6.24
CA ALA A 337 -25.83 -12.00 -6.37
C ALA A 337 -24.64 -11.13 -5.94
N LEU A 338 -24.61 -9.88 -6.42
CA LEU A 338 -23.50 -8.95 -6.21
C LEU A 338 -23.17 -8.65 -4.75
N ASN A 339 -24.20 -8.54 -3.92
CA ASN A 339 -24.09 -8.25 -2.49
C ASN A 339 -23.82 -9.49 -1.62
N THR A 340 -23.63 -10.66 -2.24
CA THR A 340 -23.34 -11.90 -1.52
C THR A 340 -21.84 -12.05 -1.36
N ALA A 341 -21.37 -12.21 -0.12
CA ALA A 341 -19.97 -12.44 0.16
C ALA A 341 -19.50 -13.75 -0.52
N HIS A 342 -18.45 -13.68 -1.33
CA HIS A 342 -18.00 -14.83 -2.12
C HIS A 342 -16.50 -14.71 -2.49
N GLU A 343 -15.79 -15.83 -2.57
CA GLU A 343 -14.34 -15.85 -2.85
C GLU A 343 -14.04 -15.46 -4.31
N ILE A 344 -14.91 -15.90 -5.22
CA ILE A 344 -14.88 -15.59 -6.65
C ILE A 344 -15.82 -14.43 -6.96
N ASN A 345 -15.34 -13.45 -7.72
CA ASN A 345 -16.17 -12.46 -8.36
C ASN A 345 -16.84 -13.08 -9.59
N TRP A 346 -18.12 -13.43 -9.46
CA TRP A 346 -18.90 -14.03 -10.55
C TRP A 346 -19.50 -13.02 -11.52
N LYS A 347 -19.48 -11.72 -11.21
CA LYS A 347 -20.00 -10.70 -12.11
C LYS A 347 -18.95 -9.61 -12.32
N PRO A 348 -17.71 -9.94 -12.73
CA PRO A 348 -16.65 -8.95 -12.87
C PRO A 348 -17.08 -7.84 -13.84
N PRO A 349 -16.57 -6.61 -13.67
CA PRO A 349 -16.94 -5.51 -14.55
C PRO A 349 -16.39 -5.74 -15.96
N ASP A 350 -17.01 -5.09 -16.93
CA ASP A 350 -16.59 -5.16 -18.33
C ASP A 350 -15.32 -4.34 -18.52
N ILE A 351 -14.43 -4.82 -19.39
CA ILE A 351 -13.21 -4.12 -19.75
C ILE A 351 -13.46 -3.36 -21.05
N PHE A 352 -13.01 -2.12 -21.15
CA PHE A 352 -13.07 -1.38 -22.41
C PHE A 352 -11.72 -0.77 -22.81
N LEU A 353 -11.53 -0.59 -24.13
CA LEU A 353 -10.54 0.29 -24.73
C LEU A 353 -11.26 1.23 -25.69
N ALA A 354 -11.14 2.54 -25.47
CA ALA A 354 -11.77 3.58 -26.29
C ALA A 354 -10.74 4.54 -26.89
N ASP A 355 -10.95 4.94 -28.14
CA ASP A 355 -10.25 6.08 -28.75
C ASP A 355 -11.05 7.36 -28.48
N LEU A 356 -10.47 8.23 -27.66
CA LEU A 356 -11.06 9.49 -27.25
C LEU A 356 -10.59 10.65 -28.14
N SER A 357 -9.78 10.39 -29.16
CA SER A 357 -9.30 11.37 -30.14
C SER A 357 -10.04 11.35 -31.47
N GLY A 358 -10.70 10.24 -31.80
CA GLY A 358 -11.46 10.12 -33.04
C GLY A 358 -11.91 8.69 -33.33
N THR A 359 -12.30 8.46 -34.58
CA THR A 359 -12.73 7.15 -35.06
C THR A 359 -11.52 6.30 -35.44
N PRO A 360 -11.31 5.11 -34.84
CA PRO A 360 -10.23 4.20 -35.22
C PRO A 360 -10.34 3.73 -36.67
N ASP A 361 -9.20 3.59 -37.36
CA ASP A 361 -9.13 3.12 -38.75
C ASP A 361 -9.20 1.59 -38.85
N ALA A 362 -8.77 0.89 -37.80
CA ALA A 362 -8.92 -0.55 -37.66
C ALA A 362 -8.95 -0.98 -36.18
N TYR A 363 -9.40 -2.21 -35.94
CA TYR A 363 -9.44 -2.86 -34.63
C TYR A 363 -8.93 -4.29 -34.73
N TYR A 364 -8.39 -4.80 -33.63
CA TYR A 364 -7.92 -6.18 -33.52
C TYR A 364 -8.34 -6.75 -32.17
N THR A 365 -8.91 -7.94 -32.20
CA THR A 365 -9.46 -8.58 -31.00
C THR A 365 -8.97 -10.00 -30.80
N ASP A 366 -8.46 -10.69 -31.82
CA ASP A 366 -7.95 -12.06 -31.72
C ASP A 366 -6.45 -12.02 -31.37
N LYS A 367 -6.12 -12.43 -30.13
CA LYS A 367 -4.77 -12.36 -29.57
C LYS A 367 -3.77 -13.17 -30.40
N ASN A 368 -4.14 -14.38 -30.81
CA ASN A 368 -3.27 -15.25 -31.59
C ASN A 368 -3.09 -14.74 -33.01
N ALA A 369 -4.16 -14.25 -33.64
CA ALA A 369 -4.06 -13.67 -34.98
C ALA A 369 -3.31 -12.34 -34.99
N PHE A 370 -3.36 -11.55 -33.91
CA PHE A 370 -2.65 -10.28 -33.81
C PHE A 370 -1.14 -10.49 -33.70
N PHE A 371 -0.72 -11.32 -32.75
CA PHE A 371 0.68 -11.53 -32.44
C PHE A 371 1.37 -12.56 -33.35
N GLY A 372 0.67 -13.64 -33.68
CA GLY A 372 1.20 -14.73 -34.50
C GLY A 372 2.57 -15.23 -34.01
N THR A 373 3.46 -15.51 -34.96
CA THR A 373 4.80 -16.04 -34.67
C THR A 373 5.81 -14.95 -34.27
N GLY A 374 5.62 -13.71 -34.72
CA GLY A 374 6.49 -12.60 -34.36
C GLY A 374 6.30 -12.06 -32.93
N GLY A 375 5.19 -12.40 -32.28
CA GLY A 375 4.92 -12.07 -30.88
C GLY A 375 4.90 -10.56 -30.61
N ALA A 376 5.10 -10.14 -29.37
CA ALA A 376 5.08 -8.71 -29.00
C ALA A 376 6.22 -7.87 -29.59
N LYS A 377 7.25 -8.47 -30.19
CA LYS A 377 8.33 -7.71 -30.83
C LYS A 377 7.95 -7.25 -32.23
N GLN A 378 7.29 -8.11 -32.99
CA GLN A 378 6.88 -7.85 -34.37
C GLN A 378 5.55 -8.56 -34.65
N PRO A 379 4.40 -8.01 -34.20
CA PRO A 379 3.11 -8.67 -34.37
C PRO A 379 2.79 -8.92 -35.86
N ASP A 380 2.46 -10.17 -36.21
CA ASP A 380 2.20 -10.59 -37.60
C ASP A 380 1.08 -9.75 -38.25
N ALA A 381 0.04 -9.36 -37.50
CA ALA A 381 -1.07 -8.56 -38.03
C ALA A 381 -0.66 -7.13 -38.42
N ILE A 382 0.37 -6.56 -37.77
CA ILE A 382 0.91 -5.25 -38.14
C ILE A 382 1.79 -5.40 -39.39
N VAL A 383 2.73 -6.36 -39.37
CA VAL A 383 3.69 -6.60 -40.45
C VAL A 383 2.99 -6.94 -41.77
N HIS A 384 1.90 -7.72 -41.70
CA HIS A 384 1.14 -8.15 -42.88
C HIS A 384 -0.11 -7.29 -43.15
N ALA A 385 -0.33 -6.22 -42.38
CA ALA A 385 -1.48 -5.32 -42.49
C ALA A 385 -2.83 -6.08 -42.62
N THR A 386 -3.02 -7.14 -41.83
CA THR A 386 -4.17 -8.05 -41.97
C THR A 386 -5.38 -7.50 -41.21
N PRO A 387 -6.51 -7.17 -41.88
CA PRO A 387 -7.74 -6.78 -41.18
C PRO A 387 -8.28 -7.94 -40.33
N GLN A 388 -8.89 -7.65 -39.19
CA GLN A 388 -9.58 -8.65 -38.37
C GLN A 388 -11.07 -8.36 -38.27
N GLU A 389 -11.87 -9.41 -38.41
CA GLU A 389 -13.29 -9.39 -38.02
C GLU A 389 -13.43 -9.80 -36.55
N ILE A 390 -14.36 -9.17 -35.84
CA ILE A 390 -14.74 -9.62 -34.49
C ILE A 390 -15.51 -10.92 -34.65
N ARG A 391 -15.01 -11.98 -34.02
CA ARG A 391 -15.65 -13.29 -34.01
C ARG A 391 -15.53 -13.93 -32.64
N ARG A 392 -16.47 -14.84 -32.34
CA ARG A 392 -16.35 -15.72 -31.18
C ARG A 392 -15.20 -16.69 -31.40
N ILE A 393 -14.31 -16.82 -30.41
CA ILE A 393 -13.20 -17.78 -30.43
C ILE A 393 -13.53 -18.89 -29.42
N PRO A 394 -13.90 -20.10 -29.89
CA PRO A 394 -14.24 -21.20 -28.99
C PRO A 394 -12.99 -21.81 -28.32
N ASP A 395 -13.21 -22.54 -27.23
CA ASP A 395 -12.26 -23.49 -26.63
C ASP A 395 -10.90 -22.91 -26.17
N THR A 396 -10.83 -21.61 -25.87
CA THR A 396 -9.63 -20.93 -25.35
C THR A 396 -9.96 -20.01 -24.16
N ILE A 397 -9.06 -19.95 -23.17
CA ILE A 397 -9.20 -19.07 -22.01
C ILE A 397 -8.69 -17.68 -22.41
N MET A 398 -9.48 -16.63 -22.20
CA MET A 398 -9.09 -15.24 -22.47
C MET A 398 -8.41 -15.03 -23.84
N PRO A 399 -9.07 -15.43 -24.96
CA PRO A 399 -8.44 -15.40 -26.29
C PRO A 399 -8.37 -13.99 -26.90
N TYR A 400 -8.91 -13.00 -26.19
CA TYR A 400 -9.08 -11.66 -26.72
C TYR A 400 -7.95 -10.73 -26.30
N CYS A 401 -7.69 -9.74 -27.15
CA CYS A 401 -6.99 -8.51 -26.82
C CYS A 401 -7.84 -7.32 -27.27
N THR A 402 -7.43 -6.10 -26.93
CA THR A 402 -8.02 -4.86 -27.45
C THR A 402 -6.94 -4.05 -28.13
N VAL A 403 -7.11 -3.79 -29.43
CA VAL A 403 -6.19 -2.94 -30.20
C VAL A 403 -6.98 -1.98 -31.08
N LEU A 404 -6.63 -0.70 -31.02
CA LEU A 404 -7.16 0.34 -31.89
C LEU A 404 -6.02 0.92 -32.74
N ARG A 405 -6.23 1.02 -34.05
CA ARG A 405 -5.26 1.59 -35.00
C ARG A 405 -5.69 2.99 -35.44
N ARG A 406 -4.71 3.89 -35.55
CA ARG A 406 -4.83 5.19 -36.21
C ARG A 406 -3.82 5.32 -37.34
N ASP A 407 -4.29 5.67 -38.53
CA ASP A 407 -3.46 5.99 -39.68
C ASP A 407 -3.26 7.51 -39.75
N LEU A 408 -2.00 7.93 -39.81
CA LEU A 408 -1.58 9.32 -39.62
C LEU A 408 -0.73 9.79 -40.80
N HIS A 409 -0.92 11.07 -41.15
CA HIS A 409 -0.04 11.80 -42.06
C HIS A 409 0.62 12.93 -41.26
N LEU A 410 1.95 13.01 -41.30
CA LEU A 410 2.73 13.98 -40.52
C LEU A 410 3.65 14.78 -41.45
N ASN A 411 3.40 16.09 -41.56
CA ASN A 411 4.31 17.04 -42.20
C ASN A 411 5.60 17.21 -41.39
N PRO A 412 6.70 17.73 -41.99
CA PRO A 412 7.94 18.02 -41.27
C PRO A 412 7.69 18.91 -40.05
N GLY A 413 8.10 18.45 -38.86
CA GLY A 413 7.91 19.16 -37.59
C GLY A 413 6.50 19.06 -36.98
N GLU A 414 5.53 18.46 -37.67
CA GLU A 414 4.16 18.29 -37.17
C GLU A 414 4.10 17.30 -36.02
N THR A 415 3.23 17.60 -35.04
CA THR A 415 2.89 16.70 -33.93
C THR A 415 1.41 16.42 -33.95
N VAL A 416 1.04 15.13 -34.02
CA VAL A 416 -0.34 14.67 -33.82
C VAL A 416 -0.48 14.14 -32.40
N LYS A 417 -1.59 14.51 -31.75
CA LYS A 417 -1.97 14.02 -30.42
C LYS A 417 -3.13 13.04 -30.54
N LEU A 418 -3.00 11.90 -29.88
CA LEU A 418 -4.05 10.89 -29.71
C LEU A 418 -4.30 10.69 -28.21
N ARG A 419 -5.54 10.31 -27.86
CA ARG A 419 -5.93 9.98 -26.49
C ARG A 419 -6.76 8.71 -26.49
N PHE A 420 -6.42 7.77 -25.61
CA PHE A 420 -7.17 6.55 -25.39
C PHE A 420 -7.56 6.42 -23.92
N ALA A 421 -8.56 5.59 -23.65
CA ALA A 421 -8.93 5.20 -22.30
C ALA A 421 -9.03 3.68 -22.19
N TYR A 422 -8.43 3.12 -21.15
CA TYR A 422 -8.55 1.70 -20.79
C TYR A 422 -9.06 1.57 -19.36
N GLY A 423 -10.12 0.81 -19.15
CA GLY A 423 -10.76 0.76 -17.85
C GLY A 423 -11.90 -0.22 -17.76
N ILE A 424 -12.75 0.01 -16.76
CA ILE A 424 -13.90 -0.82 -16.47
C ILE A 424 -15.21 -0.06 -16.56
N VAL A 425 -16.28 -0.78 -16.89
CA VAL A 425 -17.65 -0.30 -16.78
C VAL A 425 -18.51 -1.37 -16.10
N SER A 426 -19.52 -0.95 -15.34
CA SER A 426 -20.44 -1.89 -14.73
C SER A 426 -21.08 -2.80 -15.79
N PRO A 427 -21.19 -4.11 -15.52
CA PRO A 427 -21.78 -5.03 -16.48
C PRO A 427 -23.30 -4.76 -16.57
N ASP A 428 -23.85 -4.77 -17.78
CA ASP A 428 -25.29 -4.69 -17.99
C ASP A 428 -25.88 -6.11 -17.88
N ASP A 429 -26.96 -6.30 -17.10
CA ASP A 429 -27.58 -7.63 -16.92
C ASP A 429 -28.13 -8.22 -18.24
N ASP A 430 -28.32 -7.40 -19.29
CA ASP A 430 -28.78 -7.78 -20.63
C ASP A 430 -27.64 -8.00 -21.65
N PHE A 431 -26.37 -7.99 -21.23
CA PHE A 431 -25.22 -8.22 -22.12
C PHE A 431 -25.11 -9.71 -22.51
N ASP A 432 -26.01 -10.21 -23.36
CA ASP A 432 -25.96 -11.58 -23.89
C ASP A 432 -25.36 -11.60 -25.30
N CYS A 433 -24.22 -12.27 -25.45
CA CYS A 433 -23.61 -12.55 -26.76
C CYS A 433 -23.52 -14.04 -27.09
N ALA A 434 -24.30 -14.88 -26.42
CA ALA A 434 -24.48 -16.29 -26.76
C ALA A 434 -25.09 -16.48 -28.16
N ARG A 435 -25.71 -15.43 -28.75
CA ARG A 435 -26.22 -15.44 -30.11
C ARG A 435 -25.12 -14.98 -31.09
N PRO A 436 -24.79 -15.78 -32.13
CA PRO A 436 -23.89 -15.31 -33.19
C PRO A 436 -24.54 -14.11 -33.89
N TYR A 437 -23.96 -12.92 -33.69
CA TYR A 437 -24.39 -11.73 -34.41
C TYR A 437 -23.91 -11.80 -35.86
N PRO A 438 -24.81 -11.74 -36.87
CA PRO A 438 -24.37 -11.47 -38.22
C PRO A 438 -23.75 -10.08 -38.24
N GLN A 439 -22.53 -9.99 -38.80
CA GLN A 439 -21.73 -8.78 -39.04
C GLN A 439 -22.54 -7.47 -38.97
N GLY A 440 -22.22 -6.57 -38.05
CA GLY A 440 -22.84 -5.25 -38.02
C GLY A 440 -22.58 -4.46 -36.77
N ASP A 441 -23.44 -4.57 -35.78
CA ASP A 441 -23.37 -3.81 -34.53
C ASP A 441 -23.90 -4.72 -33.41
N ALA A 442 -23.19 -4.81 -32.29
CA ALA A 442 -23.76 -5.45 -31.12
C ALA A 442 -24.95 -4.61 -30.63
N PRO A 443 -26.07 -5.21 -30.20
CA PRO A 443 -27.20 -4.46 -29.65
C PRO A 443 -26.85 -3.73 -28.35
N THR A 444 -25.74 -4.10 -27.71
CA THR A 444 -25.27 -3.51 -26.47
C THR A 444 -24.08 -2.58 -26.72
N THR A 445 -24.34 -1.28 -26.62
CA THR A 445 -23.34 -0.20 -26.69
C THR A 445 -22.68 0.01 -25.33
N MET A 446 -21.71 0.92 -25.23
CA MET A 446 -21.31 1.49 -23.94
C MET A 446 -22.56 2.09 -23.25
N PRO A 447 -22.66 2.01 -21.91
CA PRO A 447 -23.79 2.60 -21.18
C PRO A 447 -23.90 4.10 -21.44
N GLU A 448 -25.13 4.62 -21.56
CA GLU A 448 -25.39 6.05 -21.78
C GLU A 448 -24.71 6.93 -20.72
N SER A 449 -24.74 6.48 -19.46
CA SER A 449 -24.05 7.14 -18.35
C SER A 449 -22.55 7.26 -18.60
N TRP A 450 -21.89 6.22 -19.11
CA TRP A 450 -20.47 6.27 -19.47
C TRP A 450 -20.22 7.27 -20.60
N GLN A 451 -21.05 7.26 -21.65
CA GLN A 451 -20.87 8.15 -22.80
C GLN A 451 -21.00 9.63 -22.40
N LEU A 452 -22.06 9.97 -21.65
CA LEU A 452 -22.37 11.34 -21.25
C LEU A 452 -21.43 11.89 -20.16
N THR A 453 -20.88 11.03 -19.29
CA THR A 453 -20.10 11.48 -18.12
C THR A 453 -18.60 11.27 -18.26
N PHE A 454 -18.15 10.18 -18.88
CA PHE A 454 -16.74 9.86 -19.03
C PHE A 454 -16.26 10.10 -20.47
N GLY A 455 -16.93 9.48 -21.45
CA GLY A 455 -16.51 9.52 -22.86
C GLY A 455 -16.47 10.95 -23.40
N ASP A 456 -17.51 11.75 -23.12
CA ASP A 456 -17.56 13.15 -23.54
C ASP A 456 -16.58 14.05 -22.78
N MET A 457 -16.44 13.85 -21.46
CA MET A 457 -15.57 14.64 -20.58
C MET A 457 -14.10 14.52 -21.00
N TYR A 458 -13.61 13.30 -21.21
CA TYR A 458 -12.20 13.05 -21.49
C TYR A 458 -11.85 13.06 -22.98
N ARG A 459 -12.82 13.36 -23.85
CA ARG A 459 -12.60 13.44 -25.29
C ARG A 459 -11.55 14.49 -25.63
N LEU A 460 -10.55 14.11 -26.42
CA LEU A 460 -9.60 15.05 -26.98
C LEU A 460 -10.31 15.87 -28.07
N ARG A 461 -10.50 17.17 -27.82
CA ARG A 461 -11.16 18.10 -28.74
C ARG A 461 -10.28 19.32 -28.95
N THR A 462 -10.33 19.91 -30.15
CA THR A 462 -9.82 21.27 -30.34
C THR A 462 -10.82 22.23 -29.71
N PRO A 463 -10.43 23.02 -28.69
CA PRO A 463 -11.34 23.97 -28.06
C PRO A 463 -11.83 25.00 -29.07
N GLY A 464 -13.10 25.41 -28.97
CA GLY A 464 -13.56 26.60 -29.66
C GLY A 464 -12.82 27.87 -29.19
N PRO A 465 -12.87 28.99 -29.94
CA PRO A 465 -12.11 30.22 -29.63
C PRO A 465 -12.35 30.83 -28.24
N ASN A 466 -13.45 30.45 -27.58
CA ASN A 466 -13.87 30.94 -26.26
C ASN A 466 -14.20 29.80 -25.29
N GLU A 467 -13.90 28.54 -25.63
CA GLU A 467 -14.12 27.41 -24.73
C GLU A 467 -12.85 27.15 -23.92
N PRO A 468 -12.94 26.98 -22.59
CA PRO A 468 -11.80 26.58 -21.80
C PRO A 468 -11.29 25.21 -22.29
N THR A 469 -9.97 25.09 -22.46
CA THR A 469 -9.29 23.82 -22.67
C THR A 469 -9.47 22.94 -21.44
N PHE A 470 -10.19 21.83 -21.56
CA PHE A 470 -10.14 20.76 -20.56
C PHE A 470 -8.88 19.91 -20.82
N ASP A 471 -7.99 19.84 -19.85
CA ASP A 471 -6.79 19.01 -19.91
C ASP A 471 -6.72 18.09 -18.69
N ALA A 472 -7.09 16.84 -18.89
CA ALA A 472 -7.10 15.82 -17.85
C ALA A 472 -5.71 15.55 -17.23
N PHE A 473 -4.62 15.78 -17.96
CA PHE A 473 -3.28 15.62 -17.40
C PHE A 473 -2.96 16.77 -16.44
N GLU A 474 -3.30 18.01 -16.83
CA GLU A 474 -3.16 19.18 -15.95
C GLU A 474 -4.05 19.05 -14.70
N ASP A 475 -5.29 18.59 -14.85
CA ASP A 475 -6.18 18.35 -13.71
C ASP A 475 -5.60 17.32 -12.71
N MET A 476 -4.95 16.27 -13.23
CA MET A 476 -4.23 15.28 -12.42
C MET A 476 -3.03 15.90 -11.70
N VAL A 477 -2.24 16.73 -12.38
CA VAL A 477 -1.11 17.47 -11.78
C VAL A 477 -1.60 18.40 -10.67
N GLN A 478 -2.66 19.15 -10.91
CA GLN A 478 -3.25 20.06 -9.92
C GLN A 478 -3.85 19.31 -8.73
N PHE A 479 -4.46 18.15 -8.98
CA PHE A 479 -4.91 17.27 -7.91
C PHE A 479 -3.77 16.85 -7.01
N TRP A 480 -2.63 16.38 -7.56
CA TRP A 480 -1.49 16.04 -6.71
C TRP A 480 -0.95 17.28 -6.00
N LYS A 481 -0.72 18.39 -6.70
CA LYS A 481 -0.21 19.62 -6.06
C LYS A 481 -1.04 20.06 -4.85
N LYS A 482 -2.36 19.84 -4.87
CA LYS A 482 -3.25 20.17 -3.75
C LYS A 482 -3.18 19.19 -2.57
N ASN A 483 -2.86 17.92 -2.81
CA ASN A 483 -3.05 16.83 -1.82
C ASN A 483 -1.73 16.25 -1.26
N LEU A 484 -0.56 16.76 -1.66
CA LEU A 484 0.74 16.30 -1.14
C LEU A 484 1.04 16.87 0.25
N ALA A 485 1.89 16.17 1.01
CA ALA A 485 2.56 16.76 2.16
C ALA A 485 3.80 17.53 1.68
N TYR A 486 3.84 18.83 1.95
CA TYR A 486 5.02 19.65 1.69
C TYR A 486 5.77 19.89 2.99
N PHE A 487 6.93 19.26 3.13
CA PHE A 487 7.76 19.37 4.33
C PHE A 487 9.16 19.85 3.96
N SER A 488 9.54 21.03 4.42
CA SER A 488 10.86 21.61 4.13
C SER A 488 11.58 22.02 5.41
N THR A 489 12.84 21.61 5.52
CA THR A 489 13.81 22.07 6.53
C THR A 489 14.81 23.08 5.95
N GLY A 490 14.56 23.54 4.71
CA GLY A 490 15.36 24.52 3.98
C GLY A 490 16.63 23.99 3.31
N ASN A 491 17.27 22.94 3.85
CA ASN A 491 18.54 22.42 3.32
C ASN A 491 18.56 20.91 3.02
N MET A 492 17.41 20.23 3.08
CA MET A 492 17.27 18.81 2.75
C MET A 492 16.25 18.59 1.62
N PRO A 493 16.59 18.96 0.38
CA PRO A 493 15.64 18.88 -0.75
C PRO A 493 15.18 17.44 -1.04
N HIS A 494 16.03 16.44 -0.78
CA HIS A 494 15.66 15.03 -0.91
C HIS A 494 14.56 14.62 0.08
N LEU A 495 14.55 15.20 1.29
CA LEU A 495 13.54 14.91 2.31
C LEU A 495 12.20 15.55 1.95
N GLN A 496 12.22 16.79 1.46
CA GLN A 496 11.03 17.48 0.93
C GLN A 496 10.39 16.69 -0.21
N ARG A 497 11.21 16.29 -1.19
CA ARG A 497 10.82 15.42 -2.30
C ARG A 497 10.19 14.12 -1.80
N GLU A 498 10.84 13.46 -0.85
CA GLU A 498 10.44 12.14 -0.37
C GLU A 498 9.14 12.16 0.42
N MET A 499 8.89 13.18 1.26
CA MET A 499 7.61 13.29 1.98
C MET A 499 6.43 13.48 1.02
N ALA A 500 6.58 14.33 0.00
CA ALA A 500 5.59 14.45 -1.06
C ALA A 500 5.39 13.11 -1.79
N TRP A 501 6.47 12.40 -2.11
CA TRP A 501 6.40 11.09 -2.76
C TRP A 501 5.70 10.02 -1.91
N HIS A 502 5.92 9.99 -0.60
CA HIS A 502 5.19 9.08 0.29
C HIS A 502 3.70 9.41 0.32
N THR A 503 3.30 10.69 0.35
CA THR A 503 1.89 11.07 0.24
C THR A 503 1.28 10.60 -1.07
N TYR A 504 1.97 10.83 -2.19
CA TYR A 504 1.54 10.35 -3.50
C TYR A 504 1.35 8.82 -3.51
N TYR A 505 2.31 8.04 -3.02
CA TYR A 505 2.21 6.58 -3.02
C TYR A 505 1.07 6.07 -2.14
N LEU A 506 0.91 6.66 -0.96
CA LEU A 506 -0.17 6.27 -0.03
C LEU A 506 -1.54 6.51 -0.66
N LEU A 507 -1.80 7.71 -1.17
CA LEU A 507 -3.08 8.09 -1.76
C LEU A 507 -3.34 7.43 -3.12
N SER A 508 -2.32 7.26 -3.96
CA SER A 508 -2.47 6.58 -5.25
C SER A 508 -2.76 5.08 -5.12
N SER A 509 -2.52 4.49 -3.93
CA SER A 509 -2.83 3.08 -3.67
C SER A 509 -4.30 2.83 -3.40
N THR A 510 -5.07 3.89 -3.13
CA THR A 510 -6.48 3.78 -2.77
C THR A 510 -7.27 3.08 -3.87
N VAL A 511 -8.10 2.14 -3.44
CA VAL A 511 -9.07 1.41 -4.26
C VAL A 511 -10.46 1.54 -3.63
N TYR A 512 -11.50 1.19 -4.37
CA TYR A 512 -12.86 1.14 -3.86
C TYR A 512 -13.30 -0.30 -3.62
N HIS A 513 -13.98 -0.56 -2.50
CA HIS A 513 -14.58 -1.86 -2.20
C HIS A 513 -16.11 -1.74 -2.16
N GLU A 514 -16.79 -2.31 -3.16
CA GLU A 514 -18.23 -2.19 -3.35
C GLU A 514 -19.03 -2.88 -2.24
N TYR A 515 -18.60 -4.05 -1.77
CA TYR A 515 -19.27 -4.76 -0.67
C TYR A 515 -19.30 -3.95 0.64
N PHE A 516 -18.18 -3.33 1.01
CA PHE A 516 -18.08 -2.52 2.22
C PHE A 516 -18.56 -1.08 2.01
N GLY A 517 -18.66 -0.62 0.76
CA GLY A 517 -19.08 0.74 0.42
C GLY A 517 -18.05 1.81 0.77
N THR A 518 -16.78 1.44 0.90
CA THR A 518 -15.70 2.32 1.36
C THR A 518 -14.52 2.32 0.40
N ARG A 519 -13.75 3.42 0.41
CA ARG A 519 -12.40 3.43 -0.14
C ARG A 519 -11.42 2.81 0.85
N VAL A 520 -10.41 2.13 0.32
CA VAL A 520 -9.42 1.43 1.12
C VAL A 520 -8.02 1.77 0.63
N VAL A 521 -7.15 2.14 1.56
CA VAL A 521 -5.70 2.08 1.39
C VAL A 521 -5.27 0.67 1.79
N PRO A 522 -4.93 -0.21 0.84
CA PRO A 522 -4.64 -1.60 1.14
C PRO A 522 -3.31 -1.73 1.90
N GLN A 523 -3.02 -2.87 2.51
CA GLN A 523 -1.64 -3.14 2.96
C GLN A 523 -0.71 -3.33 1.76
N GLY A 524 -1.23 -3.93 0.68
CA GLY A 524 -0.55 -4.05 -0.60
C GLY A 524 0.50 -5.16 -0.65
N SER A 525 1.48 -4.98 -1.54
CA SER A 525 2.60 -5.91 -1.75
C SER A 525 2.19 -7.39 -1.90
N ALA A 526 2.99 -8.34 -1.43
CA ALA A 526 2.73 -9.77 -1.57
C ALA A 526 1.42 -10.23 -0.88
N TYR A 527 0.90 -9.48 0.10
CA TYR A 527 -0.38 -9.79 0.75
C TYR A 527 -1.53 -9.62 -0.24
N LEU A 528 -1.69 -8.43 -0.81
CA LEU A 528 -2.77 -8.17 -1.76
C LEU A 528 -2.50 -8.86 -3.11
N TYR A 529 -1.35 -8.57 -3.72
CA TYR A 529 -1.10 -8.93 -5.12
C TYR A 529 -0.73 -10.40 -5.34
N LEU A 530 -0.33 -11.13 -4.29
CA LEU A 530 -0.04 -12.57 -4.39
C LEU A 530 -0.98 -13.42 -3.54
N HIS A 531 -1.15 -13.14 -2.24
CA HIS A 531 -2.05 -13.93 -1.40
C HIS A 531 -3.53 -13.73 -1.76
N GLY A 532 -3.93 -12.58 -2.29
CA GLY A 532 -5.35 -12.28 -2.50
C GLY A 532 -6.09 -12.01 -1.19
N LEU A 533 -5.36 -11.41 -0.24
CA LEU A 533 -5.79 -11.09 1.11
C LEU A 533 -5.46 -9.62 1.35
N ASP A 534 -6.38 -8.91 1.98
CA ASP A 534 -6.11 -7.56 2.48
C ASP A 534 -6.50 -7.45 3.96
N GLY A 535 -5.76 -6.61 4.66
CA GLY A 535 -5.67 -6.60 6.12
C GLY A 535 -4.26 -6.18 6.53
N VAL A 536 -3.94 -6.11 7.82
CA VAL A 536 -4.83 -6.36 8.97
C VAL A 536 -5.38 -5.02 9.47
N PRO A 537 -6.57 -4.94 10.10
CA PRO A 537 -7.11 -3.70 10.66
C PRO A 537 -6.16 -2.88 11.55
N ARG A 538 -5.13 -3.50 12.14
CA ARG A 538 -4.05 -2.76 12.82
C ARG A 538 -3.23 -1.89 11.86
N ASP A 539 -2.87 -2.40 10.69
CA ASP A 539 -2.14 -1.66 9.66
C ASP A 539 -3.03 -0.54 9.11
N PHE A 540 -4.31 -0.85 8.84
CA PHE A 540 -5.30 0.15 8.44
C PHE A 540 -5.41 1.30 9.45
N SER A 541 -5.45 0.97 10.73
CA SER A 541 -5.48 1.97 11.82
C SER A 541 -4.18 2.78 11.88
N LEU A 542 -3.02 2.16 11.63
CA LEU A 542 -1.75 2.89 11.49
C LEU A 542 -1.74 3.82 10.26
N TYR A 543 -2.41 3.46 9.18
CA TYR A 543 -2.56 4.31 7.99
C TYR A 543 -3.51 5.47 8.23
N VAL A 544 -4.55 5.27 9.06
CA VAL A 544 -5.48 6.34 9.46
C VAL A 544 -4.74 7.49 10.13
N LEU A 545 -3.73 7.21 10.98
CA LEU A 545 -3.01 8.25 11.74
C LEU A 545 -2.45 9.40 10.87
N PRO A 546 -1.65 9.16 9.81
CA PRO A 546 -1.26 10.21 8.89
C PRO A 546 -2.39 10.66 7.96
N LEU A 547 -3.31 9.77 7.56
CA LEU A 547 -4.43 10.14 6.67
C LEU A 547 -5.36 11.17 7.30
N ILE A 548 -5.49 11.21 8.62
CA ILE A 548 -6.25 12.26 9.32
C ILE A 548 -5.80 13.66 8.89
N TYR A 549 -4.50 13.87 8.64
CA TYR A 549 -3.98 15.18 8.28
C TYR A 549 -3.89 15.41 6.75
N LEU A 550 -3.88 14.32 5.97
CA LEU A 550 -3.72 14.33 4.51
C LEU A 550 -5.06 14.27 3.77
N ASN A 551 -5.97 13.42 4.24
CA ASN A 551 -7.29 13.21 3.65
C ASN A 551 -8.24 12.69 4.76
N PRO A 552 -8.83 13.59 5.58
CA PRO A 552 -9.74 13.19 6.66
C PRO A 552 -10.92 12.34 6.18
N GLY A 553 -11.41 12.57 4.96
CA GLY A 553 -12.48 11.76 4.36
C GLY A 553 -12.07 10.31 4.13
N LEU A 554 -10.86 10.08 3.62
CA LEU A 554 -10.31 8.73 3.46
C LEU A 554 -9.98 8.06 4.80
N ALA A 555 -9.49 8.83 5.78
CA ALA A 555 -9.30 8.34 7.15
C ALA A 555 -10.63 7.82 7.75
N ARG A 556 -11.72 8.56 7.54
CA ARG A 556 -13.07 8.16 7.94
C ARG A 556 -13.56 6.90 7.19
N ASP A 557 -13.37 6.82 5.87
CA ASP A 557 -13.70 5.62 5.08
C ASP A 557 -12.98 4.36 5.62
N MET A 558 -11.71 4.49 6.00
CA MET A 558 -10.92 3.40 6.60
C MET A 558 -11.43 3.00 8.00
N LEU A 559 -11.84 3.96 8.83
CA LEU A 559 -12.47 3.66 10.13
C LEU A 559 -13.81 2.93 9.94
N CYS A 560 -14.63 3.36 8.98
CA CYS A 560 -15.87 2.69 8.59
C CYS A 560 -15.60 1.25 8.13
N LEU A 561 -14.54 1.01 7.34
CA LEU A 561 -14.14 -0.34 6.96
C LEU A 561 -13.86 -1.22 8.19
N VAL A 562 -13.02 -0.75 9.13
CA VAL A 562 -12.67 -1.52 10.35
C VAL A 562 -13.92 -1.86 11.17
N MET A 563 -14.83 -0.88 11.34
CA MET A 563 -16.11 -1.10 12.02
C MET A 563 -16.98 -2.14 11.28
N THR A 564 -17.09 -2.05 9.96
CA THR A 564 -17.85 -3.00 9.15
C THR A 564 -17.23 -4.40 9.11
N MET A 565 -15.94 -4.54 9.41
CA MET A 565 -15.29 -5.84 9.59
C MET A 565 -15.58 -6.51 10.95
N THR A 566 -16.45 -5.93 11.79
CA THR A 566 -16.80 -6.44 13.12
C THR A 566 -18.14 -7.19 13.08
N PRO A 567 -18.20 -8.50 13.36
CA PRO A 567 -19.46 -9.22 13.50
C PRO A 567 -20.25 -8.74 14.73
N ALA A 568 -21.55 -8.50 14.56
CA ALA A 568 -22.39 -7.95 15.63
C ALA A 568 -22.58 -8.92 16.82
N ASP A 569 -22.43 -10.22 16.59
CA ASP A 569 -22.63 -11.28 17.58
C ASP A 569 -21.41 -11.53 18.47
N THR A 570 -20.19 -11.34 17.92
CA THR A 570 -18.95 -11.51 18.65
C THR A 570 -18.34 -10.19 19.14
N GLY A 571 -18.59 -9.08 18.44
CA GLY A 571 -17.94 -7.79 18.72
C GLY A 571 -16.44 -7.76 18.38
N GLN A 572 -15.88 -8.86 17.89
CA GLN A 572 -14.46 -8.98 17.59
C GLN A 572 -14.18 -8.50 16.15
N ILE A 573 -13.29 -7.52 16.00
CA ILE A 573 -12.79 -7.09 14.69
C ILE A 573 -12.12 -8.28 13.97
N ALA A 574 -12.53 -8.56 12.73
CA ALA A 574 -11.91 -9.63 11.95
C ALA A 574 -10.49 -9.30 11.50
N TYR A 575 -9.64 -10.32 11.41
CA TYR A 575 -8.22 -10.15 11.09
C TYR A 575 -7.96 -9.63 9.66
N SER A 576 -8.78 -10.01 8.70
CA SER A 576 -8.56 -9.68 7.29
C SER A 576 -9.83 -9.92 6.49
N TYR A 577 -9.83 -9.53 5.22
CA TYR A 577 -10.86 -9.92 4.26
C TYR A 577 -10.26 -10.44 2.94
N THR A 578 -11.05 -11.22 2.22
CA THR A 578 -10.68 -11.83 0.94
C THR A 578 -11.86 -11.81 -0.03
N GLY A 579 -11.57 -11.93 -1.32
CA GLY A 579 -12.60 -11.96 -2.37
C GLY A 579 -13.56 -10.78 -2.26
N ASN A 580 -14.83 -11.03 -2.55
CA ASN A 580 -15.89 -10.04 -2.37
C ASN A 580 -16.41 -10.12 -0.92
N GLY A 581 -15.78 -9.42 0.01
CA GLY A 581 -16.32 -9.21 1.36
C GLY A 581 -16.30 -10.40 2.32
N ILE A 582 -15.51 -11.45 2.07
CA ILE A 582 -15.37 -12.57 3.02
C ILE A 582 -14.41 -12.18 4.13
N LEU A 583 -14.86 -12.18 5.39
CA LEU A 583 -13.96 -12.06 6.53
C LEU A 583 -13.13 -13.34 6.72
N SER A 584 -11.84 -13.17 7.02
CA SER A 584 -10.85 -14.24 7.08
C SER A 584 -9.94 -14.09 8.31
N SER A 585 -9.54 -15.23 8.87
CA SER A 585 -8.47 -15.34 9.88
C SER A 585 -7.08 -15.53 9.24
N ALA A 586 -7.01 -15.60 7.91
CA ALA A 586 -5.84 -15.98 7.11
C ALA A 586 -5.19 -17.33 7.50
N LEU A 587 -5.90 -18.17 8.28
CA LEU A 587 -5.35 -19.35 8.99
C LEU A 587 -4.26 -19.03 10.03
N VAL A 588 -4.08 -17.76 10.39
CA VAL A 588 -3.05 -17.27 11.31
C VAL A 588 -3.69 -16.83 12.64
N HIS A 589 -4.68 -15.94 12.59
CA HIS A 589 -5.30 -15.30 13.76
C HIS A 589 -6.81 -15.41 13.75
N HIS A 590 -7.34 -16.26 14.62
CA HIS A 590 -8.77 -16.35 14.88
C HIS A 590 -9.23 -15.32 15.91
N THR A 591 -8.39 -14.99 16.89
CA THR A 591 -8.75 -14.13 18.03
C THR A 591 -7.58 -13.19 18.38
N PRO A 592 -7.14 -12.31 17.46
CA PRO A 592 -6.05 -11.36 17.72
C PRO A 592 -6.43 -10.39 18.84
N SER A 593 -5.51 -10.11 19.75
CA SER A 593 -5.78 -9.39 21.01
C SER A 593 -5.52 -7.88 20.95
N ASP A 594 -5.05 -7.35 19.83
CA ASP A 594 -4.56 -5.98 19.68
C ASP A 594 -5.43 -5.10 18.76
N LEU A 595 -6.34 -5.68 17.97
CA LEU A 595 -7.07 -4.92 16.94
C LEU A 595 -7.95 -3.81 17.53
N ASP A 596 -8.60 -4.05 18.68
CA ASP A 596 -9.39 -3.04 19.37
C ASP A 596 -8.53 -1.85 19.81
N LEU A 597 -7.30 -2.10 20.29
CA LEU A 597 -6.39 -1.05 20.71
C LEU A 597 -6.03 -0.14 19.53
N PHE A 598 -5.68 -0.72 18.38
CA PHE A 598 -5.36 0.06 17.20
C PHE A 598 -6.57 0.85 16.66
N PHE A 599 -7.76 0.25 16.65
CA PHE A 599 -8.99 0.94 16.27
C PHE A 599 -9.29 2.12 17.20
N LEU A 600 -9.27 1.91 18.52
CA LEU A 600 -9.52 2.95 19.52
C LEU A 600 -8.47 4.07 19.46
N LEU A 601 -7.21 3.74 19.18
CA LEU A 601 -6.15 4.73 18.93
C LEU A 601 -6.49 5.63 17.73
N ALA A 602 -6.86 5.02 16.60
CA ALA A 602 -7.13 5.75 15.37
C ALA A 602 -8.39 6.63 15.48
N VAL A 603 -9.46 6.14 16.10
CA VAL A 603 -10.68 6.93 16.36
C VAL A 603 -10.39 8.10 17.31
N ALA A 604 -9.60 7.87 18.37
CA ALA A 604 -9.25 8.93 19.31
C ALA A 604 -8.46 10.06 18.64
N GLU A 605 -7.46 9.73 17.81
CA GLU A 605 -6.71 10.75 17.06
C GLU A 605 -7.58 11.44 15.99
N TYR A 606 -8.47 10.71 15.31
CA TYR A 606 -9.39 11.30 14.33
C TYR A 606 -10.28 12.36 14.98
N LEU A 607 -10.94 12.02 16.10
CA LEU A 607 -11.83 12.94 16.80
C LEU A 607 -11.07 14.14 17.38
N ALA A 608 -9.89 13.90 17.97
CA ALA A 608 -9.06 14.97 18.53
C ALA A 608 -8.57 15.95 17.46
N ALA A 609 -8.13 15.44 16.30
CA ALA A 609 -7.58 16.28 15.24
C ALA A 609 -8.65 17.05 14.45
N THR A 610 -9.80 16.41 14.17
CA THR A 610 -10.84 16.96 13.27
C THR A 610 -11.97 17.68 14.01
N GLY A 611 -12.20 17.34 15.29
CA GLY A 611 -13.36 17.79 16.04
C GLY A 611 -14.71 17.27 15.50
N ASP A 612 -14.70 16.23 14.66
CA ASP A 612 -15.89 15.68 13.99
C ASP A 612 -16.78 14.86 14.92
N THR A 613 -17.44 15.52 15.87
CA THR A 613 -18.33 14.84 16.82
C THR A 613 -19.57 14.26 16.16
N ALA A 614 -19.96 14.75 14.97
CA ALA A 614 -21.10 14.22 14.22
C ALA A 614 -20.84 12.79 13.71
N PHE A 615 -19.56 12.42 13.52
CA PHE A 615 -19.19 11.06 13.18
C PHE A 615 -19.65 10.02 14.20
N LEU A 616 -19.70 10.38 15.49
CA LEU A 616 -20.12 9.46 16.56
C LEU A 616 -21.57 8.97 16.39
N ASP A 617 -22.42 9.76 15.74
CA ASP A 617 -23.83 9.45 15.48
C ASP A 617 -24.04 8.77 14.12
N GLU A 618 -23.02 8.63 13.28
CA GLU A 618 -23.15 7.98 11.98
C GLU A 618 -23.47 6.49 12.13
N HIS A 619 -24.36 5.99 11.28
CA HIS A 619 -24.71 4.58 11.24
C HIS A 619 -23.75 3.81 10.32
N VAL A 620 -22.92 2.95 10.91
CA VAL A 620 -22.00 2.05 10.21
C VAL A 620 -22.43 0.61 10.48
N PRO A 621 -22.73 -0.21 9.45
CA PRO A 621 -23.18 -1.58 9.66
C PRO A 621 -22.07 -2.46 10.24
N PHE A 622 -22.43 -3.38 11.13
CA PHE A 622 -21.63 -4.55 11.52
C PHE A 622 -21.66 -5.62 10.42
N TYR A 623 -20.74 -6.58 10.50
CA TYR A 623 -20.74 -7.75 9.63
C TYR A 623 -21.73 -8.84 10.07
N PRO A 624 -22.34 -9.59 9.14
CA PRO A 624 -22.51 -9.20 7.73
C PRO A 624 -23.53 -8.06 7.65
N GLY A 625 -23.55 -7.26 6.58
CA GLY A 625 -24.40 -6.06 6.44
C GLY A 625 -25.94 -6.25 6.50
N PHE A 626 -26.43 -7.41 6.95
CA PHE A 626 -27.83 -7.75 7.18
C PHE A 626 -28.06 -8.22 8.62
N ASN A 627 -29.30 -8.20 9.11
CA ASN A 627 -29.66 -8.56 10.50
C ASN A 627 -28.89 -7.74 11.57
N GLN A 628 -28.79 -6.44 11.32
CA GLN A 628 -28.05 -5.49 12.14
C GLN A 628 -28.69 -5.30 13.53
N PRO A 629 -27.89 -5.01 14.57
CA PRO A 629 -28.41 -4.55 15.85
C PRO A 629 -29.16 -3.21 15.67
N GLN A 630 -30.01 -2.87 16.64
CA GLN A 630 -30.79 -1.63 16.57
C GLN A 630 -29.88 -0.38 16.58
N ASP A 631 -28.78 -0.42 17.32
CA ASP A 631 -27.79 0.64 17.40
C ASP A 631 -26.56 0.25 16.58
N CYS A 632 -26.34 0.96 15.47
CA CYS A 632 -25.17 0.81 14.60
C CYS A 632 -24.35 2.11 14.58
N SER A 633 -24.49 2.96 15.60
CA SER A 633 -23.71 4.19 15.70
C SER A 633 -22.22 3.90 15.83
N VAL A 634 -21.38 4.80 15.33
CA VAL A 634 -19.92 4.76 15.58
C VAL A 634 -19.63 4.72 17.08
N LEU A 635 -20.41 5.45 17.89
CA LEU A 635 -20.29 5.40 19.34
C LEU A 635 -20.51 3.98 19.89
N ASN A 636 -21.46 3.22 19.33
CA ASN A 636 -21.68 1.84 19.72
C ASN A 636 -20.54 0.91 19.27
N HIS A 637 -19.92 1.13 18.12
CA HIS A 637 -18.71 0.40 17.71
C HIS A 637 -17.54 0.63 18.66
N ILE A 638 -17.34 1.88 19.12
CA ILE A 638 -16.33 2.20 20.15
C ILE A 638 -16.61 1.42 21.44
N ARG A 639 -17.86 1.42 21.90
CA ARG A 639 -18.28 0.66 23.09
C ARG A 639 -18.00 -0.84 22.90
N VAL A 640 -18.39 -1.42 21.77
CA VAL A 640 -18.21 -2.85 21.47
C VAL A 640 -16.73 -3.24 21.47
N ALA A 641 -15.86 -2.46 20.82
CA ALA A 641 -14.42 -2.72 20.82
C ALA A 641 -13.80 -2.61 22.22
N PHE A 642 -14.26 -1.62 23.02
CA PHE A 642 -13.82 -1.45 24.41
C PHE A 642 -14.26 -2.63 25.29
N ASP A 643 -15.52 -3.03 25.21
CA ASP A 643 -16.08 -4.14 25.99
C ASP A 643 -15.39 -5.47 25.59
N HIS A 644 -15.21 -5.72 24.29
CA HIS A 644 -14.48 -6.90 23.80
C HIS A 644 -13.05 -6.92 24.35
N LEU A 645 -12.32 -5.81 24.30
CA LEU A 645 -10.96 -5.74 24.83
C LEU A 645 -10.90 -5.99 26.34
N LEU A 646 -11.79 -5.40 27.14
CA LEU A 646 -11.70 -5.49 28.61
C LEU A 646 -12.36 -6.74 29.20
N HIS A 647 -13.42 -7.25 28.59
CA HIS A 647 -14.23 -8.33 29.15
C HIS A 647 -14.00 -9.66 28.44
N ASP A 648 -13.82 -9.65 27.11
CA ASP A 648 -13.62 -10.88 26.33
C ASP A 648 -12.14 -11.24 26.17
N ILE A 649 -11.27 -10.28 25.84
CA ILE A 649 -9.82 -10.43 25.89
C ILE A 649 -9.35 -10.27 27.33
N GLY A 650 -9.62 -9.17 28.01
CA GLY A 650 -9.40 -8.96 29.43
C GLY A 650 -7.97 -9.11 29.96
N ILE A 651 -7.83 -8.95 31.27
CA ILE A 651 -6.56 -8.92 32.00
C ILE A 651 -6.33 -10.27 32.70
N GLY A 652 -5.20 -10.91 32.41
CA GLY A 652 -4.81 -12.19 32.99
C GLY A 652 -4.32 -12.11 34.44
N ASP A 653 -3.82 -13.23 34.95
CA ASP A 653 -3.38 -13.40 36.34
C ASP A 653 -1.93 -12.90 36.59
N SER A 654 -1.25 -12.34 35.59
CA SER A 654 -0.02 -11.55 35.75
C SER A 654 -0.26 -10.05 35.60
N ASP A 655 -1.53 -9.64 35.68
CA ASP A 655 -1.96 -8.25 35.57
C ASP A 655 -1.59 -7.59 34.23
N LEU A 656 -1.64 -8.36 33.14
CA LEU A 656 -1.40 -7.91 31.78
C LEU A 656 -2.60 -8.27 30.88
N ILE A 657 -2.84 -7.53 29.80
CA ILE A 657 -3.82 -7.87 28.77
C ILE A 657 -3.47 -9.27 28.19
N ARG A 658 -4.48 -10.13 28.02
CA ARG A 658 -4.26 -11.47 27.44
C ARG A 658 -3.75 -11.36 26.00
N VAL A 659 -2.81 -12.23 25.64
CA VAL A 659 -2.23 -12.30 24.28
C VAL A 659 -3.12 -13.07 23.31
N SER A 660 -4.02 -13.91 23.83
CA SER A 660 -4.88 -14.77 23.00
C SER A 660 -4.04 -15.61 22.02
N ASP A 661 -4.44 -15.72 20.75
CA ASP A 661 -3.67 -16.42 19.73
C ASP A 661 -2.59 -15.56 19.04
N GLY A 662 -2.55 -14.26 19.33
CA GLY A 662 -1.50 -13.33 18.92
C GLY A 662 -1.77 -11.88 19.29
N ASP A 663 -0.72 -11.08 19.28
CA ASP A 663 -0.76 -9.61 19.31
C ASP A 663 -0.20 -9.07 17.98
N TRP A 664 0.42 -7.88 17.95
CA TRP A 664 1.07 -7.35 16.73
C TRP A 664 2.03 -8.36 16.10
N SER A 665 2.75 -9.14 16.91
CA SER A 665 3.54 -10.25 16.38
C SER A 665 2.64 -11.46 16.20
N ASP A 666 2.18 -11.65 14.97
CA ASP A 666 1.25 -12.71 14.62
C ASP A 666 1.68 -14.08 15.16
N ASP A 667 2.94 -14.45 14.94
CA ASP A 667 3.42 -15.76 15.34
C ASP A 667 3.85 -15.88 16.82
N VAL A 668 3.60 -14.87 17.68
CA VAL A 668 4.14 -14.82 19.06
C VAL A 668 3.82 -16.06 19.86
N VAL A 669 2.61 -16.63 19.71
CA VAL A 669 2.25 -17.90 20.35
C VAL A 669 2.84 -19.07 19.58
N LEU A 670 2.49 -19.23 18.30
CA LEU A 670 2.82 -20.41 17.52
C LEU A 670 4.34 -20.66 17.45
N ARG A 671 5.13 -19.63 17.11
CA ARG A 671 6.59 -19.70 16.94
C ARG A 671 7.33 -19.96 18.25
N ASN A 672 6.81 -19.47 19.38
CA ASN A 672 7.49 -19.61 20.67
C ASN A 672 7.06 -20.83 21.47
N VAL A 673 6.07 -21.58 20.99
CA VAL A 673 5.66 -22.87 21.55
C VAL A 673 6.15 -24.05 20.71
N PHE A 674 5.98 -24.01 19.39
CA PHE A 674 6.28 -25.15 18.51
C PHE A 674 7.32 -24.82 17.43
N PRO A 675 8.25 -25.73 17.08
CA PRO A 675 8.63 -27.00 17.75
C PRO A 675 9.61 -26.80 18.91
N PHE A 676 10.03 -25.57 19.19
CA PHE A 676 11.24 -25.29 19.99
C PHE A 676 11.02 -25.26 21.51
N ALA A 677 9.77 -25.31 21.99
CA ALA A 677 9.48 -25.25 23.42
C ALA A 677 8.42 -26.28 23.85
N PRO A 678 8.74 -27.58 23.83
CA PRO A 678 7.77 -28.68 23.99
C PRO A 678 7.05 -28.70 25.34
N LEU A 679 7.56 -28.01 26.37
CA LEU A 679 6.92 -27.87 27.68
C LEU A 679 5.86 -26.77 27.74
N THR A 680 5.82 -25.87 26.75
CA THR A 680 4.83 -24.78 26.67
C THR A 680 3.57 -25.30 25.99
N SER A 681 2.41 -24.96 26.52
CA SER A 681 1.11 -25.35 26.00
C SER A 681 0.57 -24.25 25.09
N PRO A 682 0.34 -24.52 23.78
CA PRO A 682 -0.29 -23.54 22.89
C PRO A 682 -1.69 -23.19 23.38
N ARG A 683 -2.47 -24.21 23.77
CA ARG A 683 -3.85 -24.05 24.23
C ARG A 683 -3.94 -23.16 25.47
N LEU A 684 -3.17 -23.47 26.52
CA LEU A 684 -3.21 -22.67 27.75
C LEU A 684 -2.61 -21.28 27.53
N THR A 685 -1.68 -21.13 26.59
CA THR A 685 -1.16 -19.80 26.21
C THR A 685 -2.24 -18.98 25.50
N ILE A 686 -3.07 -19.58 24.65
CA ILE A 686 -4.20 -18.89 24.04
C ILE A 686 -5.24 -18.51 25.10
N GLU A 687 -5.55 -19.42 26.01
CA GLU A 687 -6.58 -19.18 27.03
C GLU A 687 -6.13 -18.17 28.11
N HIS A 688 -4.85 -18.17 28.49
CA HIS A 688 -4.35 -17.45 29.67
C HIS A 688 -3.01 -16.71 29.48
N GLY A 689 -2.36 -16.80 28.32
CA GLY A 689 -1.13 -16.06 28.06
C GLY A 689 -1.39 -14.55 27.99
N GLU A 690 -0.35 -13.74 28.20
CA GLU A 690 -0.47 -12.30 28.37
C GLU A 690 0.61 -11.53 27.59
N SER A 691 0.28 -10.32 27.11
CA SER A 691 1.14 -9.48 26.28
C SER A 691 1.58 -8.22 27.03
N VAL A 692 2.90 -8.02 27.12
CA VAL A 692 3.46 -6.77 27.66
C VAL A 692 3.21 -5.62 26.70
N LEU A 693 3.31 -5.86 25.39
CA LEU A 693 3.03 -4.88 24.33
C LEU A 693 1.61 -4.31 24.45
N ASN A 694 0.58 -5.17 24.42
CA ASN A 694 -0.81 -4.72 24.45
C ASN A 694 -1.14 -3.99 25.76
N SER A 695 -0.49 -4.37 26.86
CA SER A 695 -0.66 -3.72 28.15
C SER A 695 -0.06 -2.30 28.15
N GLN A 696 1.12 -2.11 27.55
CA GLN A 696 1.71 -0.78 27.37
C GLN A 696 0.85 0.11 26.46
N MET A 697 0.31 -0.46 25.38
CA MET A 697 -0.65 0.22 24.50
C MET A 697 -1.91 0.63 25.25
N ALA A 698 -2.51 -0.28 26.03
CA ALA A 698 -3.71 0.00 26.80
C ALA A 698 -3.53 1.14 27.81
N LEU A 699 -2.38 1.23 28.48
CA LEU A 699 -2.05 2.36 29.37
C LEU A 699 -2.03 3.71 28.64
N TYR A 700 -1.61 3.72 27.37
CA TYR A 700 -1.61 4.93 26.55
C TYR A 700 -3.00 5.27 26.01
N ILE A 701 -3.71 4.28 25.47
CA ILE A 701 -4.88 4.49 24.61
C ILE A 701 -6.16 4.66 25.42
N LEU A 702 -6.41 3.78 26.40
CA LEU A 702 -7.71 3.73 27.07
C LEU A 702 -8.06 5.01 27.85
N PRO A 703 -7.13 5.63 28.61
CA PRO A 703 -7.44 6.89 29.28
C PRO A 703 -7.78 8.00 28.27
N ARG A 704 -7.05 8.08 27.15
CA ARG A 704 -7.22 9.16 26.16
C ARG A 704 -8.61 9.15 25.52
N ILE A 705 -9.07 7.98 25.06
CA ILE A 705 -10.39 7.90 24.45
C ILE A 705 -11.52 8.08 25.48
N ALA A 706 -11.34 7.56 26.71
CA ALA A 706 -12.32 7.73 27.77
C ALA A 706 -12.46 9.21 28.18
N ASP A 707 -11.32 9.91 28.36
CA ASP A 707 -11.27 11.34 28.69
C ASP A 707 -11.81 12.21 27.56
N LEU A 708 -11.46 11.89 26.30
CA LEU A 708 -12.01 12.54 25.12
C LEU A 708 -13.53 12.49 25.15
N LEU A 709 -14.11 11.29 25.24
CA LEU A 709 -15.56 11.09 25.18
C LEU A 709 -16.26 11.74 26.38
N ALA A 710 -15.71 11.61 27.60
CA ALA A 710 -16.24 12.27 28.81
C ALA A 710 -16.21 13.80 28.68
N GLY A 711 -15.20 14.34 27.99
CA GLY A 711 -15.03 15.76 27.69
C GLY A 711 -16.03 16.33 26.68
N LEU A 712 -16.67 15.49 25.84
CA LEU A 712 -17.62 15.91 24.80
C LEU A 712 -18.98 16.32 25.37
N GLY A 713 -19.02 17.51 25.98
CA GLY A 713 -20.22 17.98 26.66
C GLY A 713 -21.42 18.34 25.78
N ASN A 714 -21.19 18.45 24.48
CA ASN A 714 -22.19 18.66 23.44
C ASN A 714 -22.83 17.35 22.94
N VAL A 715 -22.30 16.18 23.30
CA VAL A 715 -22.82 14.86 22.89
C VAL A 715 -23.08 14.00 24.14
N PRO A 716 -24.28 14.07 24.75
CA PRO A 716 -24.56 13.41 26.04
C PRO A 716 -24.31 11.89 26.06
N ALA A 717 -24.59 11.19 24.95
CA ALA A 717 -24.34 9.76 24.82
C ALA A 717 -22.83 9.45 24.86
N ALA A 718 -22.01 10.24 24.17
CA ALA A 718 -20.57 10.11 24.17
C ALA A 718 -19.99 10.36 25.57
N ARG A 719 -20.44 11.43 26.25
CA ARG A 719 -20.07 11.68 27.64
C ARG A 719 -20.38 10.50 28.54
N THR A 720 -21.60 9.95 28.44
CA THR A 720 -22.03 8.81 29.25
C THR A 720 -21.15 7.59 29.01
N LEU A 721 -20.80 7.31 27.76
CA LEU A 721 -19.87 6.23 27.43
C LEU A 721 -18.46 6.49 28.00
N GLY A 722 -17.94 7.71 27.84
CA GLY A 722 -16.62 8.10 28.37
C GLY A 722 -16.53 7.97 29.89
N GLU A 723 -17.53 8.46 30.63
CA GLU A 723 -17.63 8.31 32.09
C GLU A 723 -17.70 6.83 32.51
N HIS A 724 -18.41 6.00 31.75
CA HIS A 724 -18.43 4.55 31.97
C HIS A 724 -17.07 3.92 31.73
N MET A 725 -16.40 4.25 30.63
CA MET A 725 -15.06 3.76 30.31
C MET A 725 -14.05 4.16 31.39
N GLN A 726 -14.08 5.41 31.86
CA GLN A 726 -13.26 5.89 32.98
C GLN A 726 -13.45 5.04 34.24
N ALA A 727 -14.71 4.70 34.57
CA ALA A 727 -15.02 3.88 35.73
C ALA A 727 -14.50 2.43 35.60
N GLU A 728 -14.61 1.84 34.40
CA GLU A 728 -14.13 0.47 34.12
C GLU A 728 -12.60 0.38 34.09
N ILE A 729 -11.90 1.39 33.57
CA ILE A 729 -10.43 1.38 33.51
C ILE A 729 -9.76 1.75 34.83
N ALA A 730 -10.44 2.50 35.72
CA ALA A 730 -9.89 2.90 37.01
C ALA A 730 -9.29 1.74 37.83
N PRO A 731 -9.94 0.56 37.98
CA PRO A 731 -9.32 -0.61 38.60
C PRO A 731 -8.34 -1.38 37.70
N ALA A 732 -8.43 -1.23 36.37
CA ALA A 732 -7.58 -1.92 35.41
C ALA A 732 -6.18 -1.30 35.30
N LEU A 733 -6.06 0.04 35.28
CA LEU A 733 -4.78 0.73 35.08
C LEU A 733 -3.71 0.34 36.12
N PRO A 734 -3.99 0.32 37.44
CA PRO A 734 -2.98 -0.09 38.42
C PRO A 734 -2.54 -1.55 38.26
N ARG A 735 -3.43 -2.43 37.77
CA ARG A 735 -3.06 -3.82 37.44
C ARG A 735 -2.06 -3.81 36.30
N LEU A 736 -2.40 -3.18 35.18
CA LEU A 736 -1.52 -3.09 34.01
C LEU A 736 -0.14 -2.51 34.36
N GLU A 737 -0.09 -1.44 35.15
CA GLU A 737 1.17 -0.86 35.63
C GLU A 737 1.99 -1.86 36.45
N ASN A 738 1.36 -2.60 37.37
CA ASN A 738 2.02 -3.64 38.17
C ASN A 738 2.54 -4.78 37.30
N GLY A 739 1.72 -5.26 36.35
CA GLY A 739 2.10 -6.31 35.41
C GLY A 739 3.29 -5.90 34.56
N ILE A 740 3.28 -4.70 33.99
CA ILE A 740 4.40 -4.18 33.17
C ILE A 740 5.65 -4.01 34.03
N ARG A 741 5.52 -3.43 35.23
CA ARG A 741 6.65 -3.26 36.17
C ARG A 741 7.28 -4.59 36.57
N ALA A 742 6.49 -5.63 36.76
CA ALA A 742 6.98 -6.97 37.11
C ALA A 742 7.82 -7.63 35.99
N HIS A 743 7.72 -7.13 34.75
CA HIS A 743 8.43 -7.65 33.58
C HIS A 743 9.59 -6.77 33.13
N TRP A 744 9.93 -5.74 33.91
CA TRP A 744 11.16 -4.96 33.75
C TRP A 744 12.36 -5.73 34.32
N ASN A 745 13.42 -5.91 33.53
CA ASN A 745 14.62 -6.64 33.97
C ASN A 745 15.77 -5.75 34.48
N GLY A 746 15.55 -4.44 34.56
CA GLY A 746 16.58 -3.44 34.87
C GLY A 746 17.11 -2.66 33.67
N ALA A 747 16.81 -3.09 32.44
CA ALA A 747 17.22 -2.42 31.20
C ALA A 747 16.13 -2.38 30.11
N PHE A 748 15.31 -3.44 29.98
CA PHE A 748 14.20 -3.50 29.03
C PHE A 748 13.09 -4.42 29.54
N TYR A 749 11.94 -4.43 28.86
CA TYR A 749 10.81 -5.28 29.23
C TYR A 749 10.87 -6.64 28.54
N ALA A 750 10.46 -7.69 29.26
CA ALA A 750 10.16 -8.98 28.66
C ALA A 750 9.01 -8.87 27.64
N ARG A 751 8.90 -9.84 26.72
CA ARG A 751 7.99 -9.74 25.57
C ARG A 751 6.54 -10.11 25.88
N ALA A 752 6.33 -11.19 26.63
CA ALA A 752 5.02 -11.78 26.91
C ALA A 752 5.12 -12.82 28.04
N VAL A 753 3.98 -13.29 28.54
CA VAL A 753 3.88 -14.42 29.47
C VAL A 753 3.12 -15.56 28.82
N LEU A 754 3.79 -16.66 28.51
CA LEU A 754 3.18 -17.87 27.96
C LEU A 754 2.82 -18.85 29.09
N ARG A 755 2.20 -20.00 28.76
CA ARG A 755 1.79 -21.01 29.75
C ARG A 755 2.38 -22.39 29.47
N TYR A 756 2.86 -23.05 30.51
CA TYR A 756 3.25 -24.47 30.47
C TYR A 756 2.03 -25.40 30.45
N TRP A 757 2.22 -26.69 30.18
CA TRP A 757 1.14 -27.70 30.21
C TRP A 757 0.43 -27.85 31.55
N TRP A 758 1.09 -27.52 32.66
CA TRP A 758 0.50 -27.50 34.00
C TRP A 758 -0.02 -26.10 34.40
N ASN A 759 -0.23 -25.22 33.43
CA ASN A 759 -0.66 -23.83 33.59
C ASN A 759 0.30 -22.91 34.38
N GLY A 760 1.56 -23.32 34.56
CA GLY A 760 2.59 -22.43 35.10
C GLY A 760 2.98 -21.34 34.10
N LYS A 761 3.48 -20.20 34.59
CA LYS A 761 3.89 -19.05 33.77
C LYS A 761 5.29 -19.21 33.19
N ARG A 762 5.45 -18.92 31.90
CA ARG A 762 6.74 -18.82 31.20
C ARG A 762 6.92 -17.41 30.67
N VAL A 763 7.82 -16.64 31.27
CA VAL A 763 8.19 -15.32 30.73
C VAL A 763 8.95 -15.50 29.42
N LEU A 764 8.46 -14.90 28.35
CA LEU A 764 9.08 -14.90 27.04
C LEU A 764 10.11 -13.78 26.97
N ARG A 765 11.34 -14.13 26.57
CA ARG A 765 12.44 -13.18 26.32
C ARG A 765 12.79 -12.28 27.51
N PRO A 766 12.99 -12.83 28.72
CA PRO A 766 13.33 -12.02 29.90
C PRO A 766 14.71 -11.35 29.80
N ASP A 767 15.59 -11.87 28.95
CA ASP A 767 17.01 -11.52 28.82
C ASP A 767 17.40 -11.11 27.39
N LYS A 768 16.43 -11.01 26.48
CA LYS A 768 16.66 -10.61 25.09
C LYS A 768 15.65 -9.56 24.67
N LEU A 769 16.13 -8.44 24.14
CA LEU A 769 15.28 -7.35 23.68
C LEU A 769 14.59 -7.72 22.36
N ASP A 770 13.26 -7.66 22.37
CA ASP A 770 12.39 -7.70 21.19
C ASP A 770 11.73 -6.31 21.07
N LEU A 771 12.03 -5.57 19.99
CA LEU A 771 11.75 -4.13 19.86
C LEU A 771 10.26 -3.81 20.01
N GLU A 772 9.38 -4.66 19.48
CA GLU A 772 7.94 -4.43 19.53
C GLU A 772 7.41 -4.30 20.96
N GLY A 773 8.01 -4.98 21.94
CA GLY A 773 7.60 -4.90 23.36
C GLY A 773 8.10 -3.65 24.10
N GLN A 774 8.79 -2.73 23.42
CA GLN A 774 9.51 -1.62 24.07
C GLN A 774 8.99 -0.23 23.67
N VAL A 775 8.56 -0.06 22.42
CA VAL A 775 8.28 1.26 21.83
C VAL A 775 7.17 2.00 22.59
N TRP A 776 6.12 1.29 22.99
CA TRP A 776 4.98 1.92 23.66
C TRP A 776 5.27 2.40 25.07
N ALA A 777 6.22 1.78 25.79
CA ALA A 777 6.71 2.33 27.06
C ALA A 777 7.37 3.70 26.89
N LEU A 778 8.08 3.93 25.78
CA LEU A 778 8.63 5.24 25.44
C LEU A 778 7.53 6.25 25.05
N ILE A 779 6.56 5.84 24.22
CA ILE A 779 5.43 6.71 23.80
C ILE A 779 4.57 7.13 25.01
N HIS A 780 4.34 6.21 25.95
CA HIS A 780 3.62 6.47 27.18
C HIS A 780 4.47 7.18 28.26
N GLU A 781 5.80 7.17 28.12
CA GLU A 781 6.75 7.68 29.11
C GLU A 781 6.63 6.95 30.46
N PHE A 782 6.44 5.63 30.44
CA PHE A 782 6.26 4.82 31.64
C PHE A 782 7.60 4.46 32.32
N GLU A 783 7.76 4.86 33.59
CA GLU A 783 8.95 4.54 34.40
C GLU A 783 8.67 3.47 35.49
N PRO A 784 9.11 2.19 35.30
CA PRO A 784 9.00 1.14 36.31
C PRO A 784 9.94 1.37 37.51
N GLU A 785 10.94 2.22 37.33
CA GLU A 785 11.84 2.75 38.36
C GLU A 785 12.42 4.08 37.85
N PRO A 786 12.88 4.98 38.73
CA PRO A 786 13.47 6.24 38.31
C PRO A 786 14.61 6.05 37.30
N GLY A 787 14.53 6.76 36.17
CA GLY A 787 15.54 6.70 35.10
C GLY A 787 15.45 5.45 34.22
N ALA A 788 14.39 4.65 34.32
CA ALA A 788 14.18 3.47 33.48
C ALA A 788 14.11 3.81 31.98
N LEU A 789 13.50 4.94 31.60
CA LEU A 789 13.42 5.33 30.19
C LEU A 789 14.80 5.59 29.57
N ASP A 790 15.75 6.14 30.34
CA ASP A 790 17.11 6.37 29.84
C ASP A 790 17.82 5.03 29.60
N LYS A 791 17.69 4.07 30.53
CA LYS A 791 18.22 2.71 30.39
C LYS A 791 17.57 1.96 29.22
N LEU A 792 16.26 2.10 29.05
CA LEU A 792 15.52 1.51 27.94
C LEU A 792 15.99 2.06 26.61
N LYS A 793 16.12 3.39 26.51
CA LYS A 793 16.64 4.09 25.34
C LYS A 793 18.05 3.61 25.00
N ASP A 794 18.96 3.51 25.99
CA ASP A 794 20.32 2.99 25.78
C ASP A 794 20.29 1.54 25.25
N ALA A 795 19.49 0.66 25.86
CA ALA A 795 19.37 -0.73 25.44
C ALA A 795 18.81 -0.86 24.00
N ILE A 796 17.78 -0.08 23.65
CA ILE A 796 17.23 -0.06 22.28
C ILE A 796 18.28 0.46 21.29
N TYR A 797 18.99 1.54 21.65
CA TYR A 797 20.01 2.11 20.78
C TYR A 797 21.13 1.11 20.52
N ASP A 798 21.69 0.50 21.57
CA ASP A 798 22.83 -0.41 21.44
C ASP A 798 22.49 -1.71 20.70
N LEU A 799 21.26 -2.23 20.86
CA LEU A 799 20.88 -3.56 20.37
C LEU A 799 20.08 -3.53 19.06
N CYS A 800 19.35 -2.45 18.77
CA CYS A 800 18.40 -2.37 17.66
C CYS A 800 18.68 -1.22 16.69
N ASP A 801 18.79 0.01 17.18
CA ASP A 801 18.87 1.21 16.33
C ASP A 801 20.31 1.50 15.85
N GLY A 802 21.26 1.69 16.76
CA GLY A 802 22.67 1.96 16.48
C GLY A 802 23.33 0.99 15.48
N PRO A 803 23.10 -0.34 15.57
CA PRO A 803 23.68 -1.32 14.64
C PRO A 803 23.20 -1.25 13.19
N SER A 804 22.21 -0.41 12.85
CA SER A 804 21.60 -0.37 11.53
C SER A 804 21.56 1.06 10.97
N PRO A 805 22.12 1.30 9.76
CA PRO A 805 22.08 2.61 9.13
C PRO A 805 20.74 2.92 8.45
N ILE A 806 19.81 1.96 8.43
CA ILE A 806 18.52 2.06 7.71
C ILE A 806 17.30 1.93 8.64
N GLY A 807 17.49 2.15 9.94
CA GLY A 807 16.44 2.07 10.96
C GLY A 807 16.56 0.85 11.88
N ALA A 808 15.82 0.88 12.99
CA ALA A 808 15.98 -0.07 14.08
C ALA A 808 15.62 -1.51 13.70
N LEU A 809 16.46 -2.46 14.11
CA LEU A 809 16.29 -3.88 13.83
C LEU A 809 15.32 -4.53 14.81
N LEU A 810 14.37 -5.30 14.29
CA LEU A 810 13.64 -6.29 15.09
C LEU A 810 14.54 -7.53 15.32
N ALA A 811 14.13 -8.41 16.22
CA ALA A 811 14.89 -9.60 16.63
C ALA A 811 15.30 -10.55 15.48
N GLY A 812 14.66 -10.44 14.32
CA GLY A 812 14.97 -11.17 13.08
C GLY A 812 16.06 -10.54 12.20
N GLY A 813 16.62 -9.39 12.59
CA GLY A 813 17.59 -8.61 11.83
C GLY A 813 16.98 -7.88 10.63
N THR A 814 15.71 -7.52 10.72
CA THR A 814 14.95 -6.83 9.67
C THR A 814 14.34 -5.55 10.24
N VAL A 815 14.26 -4.51 9.41
CA VAL A 815 13.58 -3.25 9.70
C VAL A 815 12.15 -3.35 9.19
N TRP A 816 11.17 -3.11 10.06
CA TRP A 816 9.73 -3.22 9.77
C TRP A 816 9.08 -1.91 10.19
N PRO A 817 8.75 -1.00 9.25
CA PRO A 817 8.29 0.35 9.59
C PRO A 817 7.13 0.38 10.60
N ALA A 818 6.20 -0.59 10.51
CA ALA A 818 5.07 -0.75 11.44
C ALA A 818 5.46 -0.82 12.92
N VAL A 819 6.72 -1.12 13.25
CA VAL A 819 7.28 -1.05 14.61
C VAL A 819 8.56 -0.22 14.68
N SER A 820 9.51 -0.46 13.78
CA SER A 820 10.83 0.18 13.84
C SER A 820 10.74 1.70 13.67
N GLN A 821 9.80 2.19 12.86
CA GLN A 821 9.66 3.62 12.61
C GLN A 821 8.78 4.31 13.66
N LEU A 822 7.90 3.57 14.35
CA LEU A 822 7.21 4.05 15.56
C LEU A 822 8.19 4.43 16.67
N LEU A 823 9.41 3.89 16.68
CA LEU A 823 10.47 4.32 17.59
C LEU A 823 10.77 5.83 17.49
N THR A 824 10.61 6.43 16.31
CA THR A 824 10.68 7.88 16.12
C THR A 824 9.72 8.62 17.05
N TRP A 825 8.49 8.12 17.17
CA TRP A 825 7.50 8.66 18.11
C TRP A 825 7.94 8.47 19.56
N GLY A 826 8.42 7.27 19.90
CA GLY A 826 8.93 7.00 21.25
C GLY A 826 10.08 7.92 21.67
N TYR A 827 10.92 8.38 20.74
CA TYR A 827 12.03 9.28 21.04
C TYR A 827 11.64 10.76 21.13
N VAL A 828 10.57 11.21 20.47
CA VAL A 828 10.40 12.63 20.15
C VAL A 828 10.24 13.56 21.35
N ARG A 829 9.70 13.07 22.47
CA ARG A 829 9.45 13.90 23.66
C ARG A 829 10.71 14.13 24.50
N ARG A 830 11.57 13.12 24.66
CA ARG A 830 12.72 13.15 25.59
C ARG A 830 14.09 13.05 24.90
N TYR A 831 14.14 12.53 23.68
CA TYR A 831 15.37 12.25 22.93
C TYR A 831 15.28 12.78 21.49
N PRO A 832 15.09 14.09 21.28
CA PRO A 832 14.83 14.67 19.96
C PRO A 832 15.92 14.36 18.92
N ASP A 833 17.19 14.31 19.32
CA ASP A 833 18.29 13.94 18.42
C ASP A 833 18.15 12.50 17.89
N LEU A 834 17.75 11.57 18.75
CA LEU A 834 17.49 10.17 18.36
C LEU A 834 16.22 10.05 17.53
N ALA A 835 15.19 10.86 17.82
CA ALA A 835 13.99 10.91 16.99
C ALA A 835 14.32 11.35 15.56
N TRP A 836 15.10 12.44 15.42
CA TRP A 836 15.54 12.93 14.12
C TRP A 836 16.42 11.91 13.40
N ARG A 837 17.38 11.29 14.09
CA ARG A 837 18.19 10.19 13.53
C ARG A 837 17.32 9.03 13.05
N SER A 838 16.38 8.56 13.87
CA SER A 838 15.46 7.47 13.54
C SER A 838 14.65 7.80 12.29
N PHE A 839 14.13 9.03 12.20
CA PHE A 839 13.38 9.50 11.04
C PHE A 839 14.23 9.45 9.77
N ILE A 840 15.43 10.05 9.78
CA ILE A 840 16.35 10.06 8.63
C ILE A 840 16.76 8.64 8.24
N ASN A 841 17.13 7.79 9.19
CA ASN A 841 17.56 6.42 8.90
C ASN A 841 16.49 5.59 8.17
N HIS A 842 15.21 5.83 8.43
CA HIS A 842 14.11 5.11 7.77
C HIS A 842 13.76 5.66 6.37
N THR A 843 14.38 6.76 5.92
CA THR A 843 14.12 7.32 4.58
C THR A 843 14.58 6.39 3.46
N PHE A 844 13.82 6.37 2.37
CA PHE A 844 14.22 5.74 1.11
C PHE A 844 15.53 6.32 0.59
N ALA A 845 15.72 7.64 0.71
CA ALA A 845 16.98 8.27 0.34
C ALA A 845 18.17 7.67 1.10
N THR A 846 18.08 7.53 2.43
CA THR A 846 19.15 6.90 3.22
C THR A 846 19.38 5.46 2.81
N LYS A 847 18.31 4.67 2.64
CA LYS A 847 18.43 3.29 2.16
C LYS A 847 19.14 3.22 0.81
N ALA A 848 18.77 4.09 -0.14
CA ALA A 848 19.33 4.13 -1.47
C ALA A 848 20.83 4.51 -1.47
N GLU A 849 21.28 5.33 -0.53
CA GLU A 849 22.71 5.63 -0.35
C GLU A 849 23.48 4.47 0.29
N VAL A 850 22.89 3.78 1.28
CA VAL A 850 23.52 2.61 1.93
C VAL A 850 23.62 1.42 0.97
N TYR A 851 22.53 1.16 0.23
CA TYR A 851 22.36 -0.01 -0.64
C TYR A 851 21.91 0.41 -2.06
N PRO A 852 22.74 1.13 -2.82
CA PRO A 852 22.37 1.72 -4.11
C PRO A 852 22.05 0.69 -5.20
N ASP A 853 22.65 -0.50 -5.10
CA ASP A 853 22.46 -1.61 -6.05
C ASP A 853 21.24 -2.49 -5.71
N THR A 854 20.33 -2.00 -4.86
CA THR A 854 19.07 -2.70 -4.54
C THR A 854 17.89 -1.76 -4.75
N TRP A 855 17.00 -2.10 -5.67
CA TRP A 855 15.95 -1.17 -6.12
C TRP A 855 14.82 -0.92 -5.11
N MET A 856 14.56 -1.87 -4.21
CA MET A 856 13.55 -1.71 -3.15
C MET A 856 13.88 -0.48 -2.31
N ASN A 857 12.88 0.27 -1.84
CA ASN A 857 13.03 1.50 -1.05
C ASN A 857 13.91 2.57 -1.73
N ILE A 858 13.83 2.72 -3.06
CA ILE A 858 14.25 3.95 -3.76
C ILE A 858 13.03 4.85 -3.98
N TRP A 859 11.95 4.31 -4.55
CA TRP A 859 10.67 5.00 -4.73
C TRP A 859 9.46 4.18 -4.23
N THR A 860 9.64 2.88 -3.97
CA THR A 860 8.59 2.02 -3.41
C THR A 860 9.21 0.84 -2.69
N GLY A 861 8.49 0.21 -1.76
CA GLY A 861 9.06 -0.76 -0.84
C GLY A 861 8.17 -1.95 -0.47
N PRO A 862 8.79 -3.04 0.05
CA PRO A 862 8.13 -4.17 0.67
C PRO A 862 7.73 -3.88 2.12
N ASP A 863 7.09 -4.84 2.79
CA ASP A 863 6.72 -4.74 4.21
C ASP A 863 7.91 -4.61 5.17
N GLY A 864 9.02 -5.28 4.86
CA GLY A 864 10.22 -5.27 5.69
C GLY A 864 11.51 -5.38 4.91
N ILE A 865 12.56 -4.74 5.41
CA ILE A 865 13.88 -4.66 4.80
C ILE A 865 14.89 -5.46 5.61
N ASN A 866 15.76 -6.19 4.92
CA ASN A 866 16.87 -6.90 5.53
C ASN A 866 17.93 -5.92 6.04
N GLY A 867 18.25 -6.00 7.34
CA GLY A 867 19.34 -5.22 7.94
C GLY A 867 20.73 -5.73 7.53
N PRO A 868 21.80 -5.07 8.01
CA PRO A 868 23.20 -5.37 7.64
C PRO A 868 23.63 -6.82 7.88
N ASN A 869 23.05 -7.46 8.90
CA ASN A 869 23.43 -8.81 9.34
C ASN A 869 22.74 -9.94 8.57
N LYS A 870 21.99 -9.64 7.50
CA LYS A 870 21.24 -10.60 6.69
C LYS A 870 21.97 -10.92 5.39
N SER A 871 21.67 -12.06 4.76
CA SER A 871 22.36 -12.51 3.53
C SER A 871 22.19 -11.60 2.31
N GLU A 872 21.16 -10.77 2.30
CA GLU A 872 20.85 -9.80 1.23
C GLU A 872 20.45 -8.45 1.89
N PRO A 873 21.42 -7.71 2.46
CA PRO A 873 21.16 -6.41 3.09
C PRO A 873 20.51 -5.43 2.12
N GLY A 874 19.56 -4.62 2.59
CA GLY A 874 18.79 -3.70 1.75
C GLY A 874 17.73 -4.37 0.86
N GLY A 875 17.75 -5.70 0.72
CA GLY A 875 16.70 -6.50 0.09
C GLY A 875 15.55 -6.83 1.04
N THR A 876 14.77 -7.86 0.74
CA THR A 876 13.62 -8.28 1.56
C THR A 876 13.61 -9.79 1.83
N TYR A 877 12.60 -10.27 2.56
CA TYR A 877 12.50 -11.65 3.01
C TYR A 877 11.56 -12.48 2.13
N HIS A 878 11.63 -13.78 2.32
CA HIS A 878 10.54 -14.68 1.98
C HIS A 878 10.49 -15.74 3.06
N THR A 879 9.29 -16.23 3.36
CA THR A 879 9.03 -17.20 4.42
C THR A 879 8.40 -18.44 3.79
N PRO A 880 9.21 -19.40 3.27
CA PRO A 880 8.68 -20.62 2.70
C PRO A 880 7.85 -21.43 3.71
N PRO A 881 6.76 -22.07 3.28
CA PRO A 881 6.15 -22.04 1.93
C PRO A 881 5.09 -20.93 1.74
N VAL A 882 4.97 -19.99 2.68
CA VAL A 882 3.82 -19.08 2.81
C VAL A 882 4.07 -17.80 2.02
N THR A 883 4.78 -16.83 2.58
CA THR A 883 4.82 -15.44 2.08
C THR A 883 6.11 -15.13 1.32
N PRO A 884 6.04 -14.85 0.00
CA PRO A 884 7.21 -14.50 -0.79
C PRO A 884 7.31 -12.99 -1.01
N MET A 885 7.72 -12.23 0.01
CA MET A 885 7.83 -10.76 -0.12
C MET A 885 8.79 -10.34 -1.24
N THR A 886 9.81 -11.15 -1.52
CA THR A 886 10.71 -10.99 -2.67
C THR A 886 10.04 -10.98 -4.04
N ASP A 887 8.85 -11.59 -4.18
CA ASP A 887 8.23 -11.83 -5.48
C ASP A 887 7.39 -10.65 -5.93
N PHE A 888 6.95 -9.83 -4.98
CA PHE A 888 6.31 -8.53 -5.21
C PHE A 888 6.80 -7.50 -4.16
N PRO A 889 8.07 -7.04 -4.24
CA PRO A 889 8.72 -6.27 -3.18
C PRO A 889 8.46 -4.75 -3.31
N ALA A 890 7.21 -4.37 -3.56
CA ALA A 890 6.79 -2.99 -3.80
C ALA A 890 5.36 -2.74 -3.30
N MET A 891 5.01 -1.45 -3.21
CA MET A 891 3.64 -0.98 -2.91
C MET A 891 3.10 -1.53 -1.58
N ASN A 892 3.95 -1.65 -0.56
CA ASN A 892 3.48 -1.86 0.80
C ASN A 892 3.27 -0.50 1.49
N ASN A 893 2.06 -0.24 2.02
CA ASN A 893 1.73 1.06 2.59
C ASN A 893 2.32 1.30 3.98
N ASN A 894 2.83 0.29 4.69
CA ASN A 894 3.60 0.51 5.93
C ASN A 894 4.81 1.41 5.67
N GLN A 895 5.49 1.28 4.53
CA GLN A 895 6.64 2.13 4.20
C GLN A 895 6.24 3.60 4.02
N HIS A 896 5.04 3.88 3.51
CA HIS A 896 4.60 5.23 3.18
C HIS A 896 3.87 5.90 4.34
N ALA A 897 2.94 5.20 4.99
CA ALA A 897 2.21 5.72 6.13
C ALA A 897 3.11 6.03 7.32
N LEU A 898 4.05 5.14 7.66
CA LEU A 898 4.88 5.33 8.85
C LEU A 898 5.97 6.40 8.65
N ALA A 899 6.38 6.67 7.40
CA ALA A 899 7.22 7.82 7.07
C ALA A 899 6.48 9.15 7.33
N LEU A 900 5.23 9.25 6.90
CA LEU A 900 4.39 10.43 7.09
C LEU A 900 4.01 10.60 8.57
N LEU A 901 3.73 9.50 9.28
CA LEU A 901 3.51 9.53 10.73
C LEU A 901 4.77 10.02 11.46
N ALA A 902 5.95 9.48 11.13
CA ALA A 902 7.21 9.92 11.72
C ALA A 902 7.47 11.41 11.48
N MET A 903 7.20 11.92 10.27
CA MET A 903 7.27 13.34 9.94
C MET A 903 6.36 14.19 10.85
N LEU A 904 5.09 13.79 11.03
CA LEU A 904 4.17 14.46 11.95
C LEU A 904 4.72 14.51 13.38
N ARG A 905 5.25 13.37 13.85
CA ARG A 905 5.79 13.27 15.22
C ARG A 905 7.03 14.14 15.41
N VAL A 906 8.01 14.16 14.49
CA VAL A 906 9.18 15.06 14.60
C VAL A 906 8.82 16.55 14.49
N CYS A 907 7.73 16.87 13.80
CA CYS A 907 7.12 18.20 13.82
C CYS A 907 6.39 18.50 15.15
N GLY A 908 6.43 17.59 16.13
CA GLY A 908 5.80 17.75 17.43
C GLY A 908 4.27 17.71 17.39
N ILE A 909 3.67 17.14 16.34
CA ILE A 909 2.21 17.04 16.15
C ILE A 909 1.71 15.72 16.75
N GLU A 910 0.89 15.82 17.78
CA GLU A 910 0.28 14.69 18.48
C GLU A 910 -1.15 15.05 18.91
N PRO A 911 -2.04 14.08 19.18
CA PRO A 911 -3.25 14.35 19.94
C PRO A 911 -2.91 14.97 21.31
N SER A 912 -3.72 15.93 21.76
CA SER A 912 -3.58 16.47 23.11
C SER A 912 -3.80 15.35 24.14
N ALA A 913 -3.15 15.46 25.31
CA ALA A 913 -3.34 14.47 26.37
C ALA A 913 -4.79 14.42 26.88
N ALA A 914 -5.51 15.54 26.77
CA ALA A 914 -6.92 15.65 27.14
C ALA A 914 -7.88 15.14 26.05
N GLY A 915 -7.39 14.78 24.86
CA GLY A 915 -8.20 14.30 23.73
C GLY A 915 -9.07 15.37 23.05
N ASP A 916 -8.93 16.63 23.44
CA ASP A 916 -9.77 17.76 23.01
C ASP A 916 -9.20 18.53 21.80
N GLY A 917 -8.14 18.01 21.17
CA GLY A 917 -7.43 18.75 20.15
C GLY A 917 -6.04 18.21 19.82
N LEU A 918 -5.20 19.10 19.28
CA LEU A 918 -3.83 18.81 18.89
C LEU A 918 -2.82 19.47 19.82
N ARG A 919 -1.70 18.79 20.02
CA ARG A 919 -0.46 19.31 20.58
C ARG A 919 0.50 19.59 19.43
N ILE A 920 1.12 20.77 19.44
CA ILE A 920 2.15 21.22 18.49
C ILE A 920 3.34 21.70 19.32
N ALA A 921 4.33 20.82 19.50
CA ALA A 921 5.47 21.10 20.38
C ALA A 921 6.79 20.64 19.75
N PRO A 922 7.22 21.29 18.66
CA PRO A 922 8.44 20.93 17.94
C PRO A 922 9.67 21.04 18.84
N GLN A 923 10.63 20.14 18.60
CA GLN A 923 11.93 20.13 19.29
C GLN A 923 13.07 20.04 18.27
N MET A 924 13.05 19.01 17.43
CA MET A 924 13.99 18.83 16.33
C MET A 924 13.25 18.20 15.14
N PRO A 925 13.18 18.86 13.97
CA PRO A 925 13.80 20.15 13.66
C PRO A 925 13.13 21.31 14.41
N ASP A 926 13.88 22.36 14.70
CA ASP A 926 13.39 23.60 15.33
C ASP A 926 13.07 24.70 14.30
N HIS A 927 13.39 24.47 13.02
CA HIS A 927 12.99 25.27 11.86
C HIS A 927 12.44 24.36 10.77
N TYR A 928 11.18 24.57 10.38
CA TYR A 928 10.58 23.87 9.25
C TYR A 928 9.33 24.58 8.73
N ALA A 929 8.95 24.29 7.50
CA ALA A 929 7.65 24.57 6.93
C ALA A 929 6.97 23.24 6.62
N LEU A 930 5.71 23.12 7.03
CA LEU A 930 4.87 21.96 6.80
C LEU A 930 3.53 22.44 6.24
N ASP A 931 3.14 21.97 5.06
CA ASP A 931 1.82 22.22 4.49
C ASP A 931 1.14 20.88 4.24
N LEU A 932 0.06 20.64 4.99
CA LEU A 932 -0.83 19.49 4.86
C LEU A 932 -2.25 19.99 4.58
N PRO A 933 -3.09 19.16 3.93
CA PRO A 933 -4.50 19.49 3.71
C PRO A 933 -5.27 19.94 4.96
N LEU A 934 -5.07 19.30 6.13
CA LEU A 934 -5.71 19.71 7.40
C LEU A 934 -4.98 20.85 8.12
N LEU A 935 -3.63 20.89 8.07
CA LEU A 935 -2.80 21.74 8.93
C LEU A 935 -1.58 22.27 8.19
N ARG A 936 -1.38 23.59 8.23
CA ARG A 936 -0.14 24.26 7.79
C ARG A 936 0.59 24.85 8.98
N LEU A 937 1.92 24.71 9.02
CA LEU A 937 2.81 25.28 10.02
C LEU A 937 4.05 25.90 9.37
N ASN A 938 4.44 27.10 9.79
CA ASN A 938 5.78 27.65 9.62
C ASN A 938 6.39 27.84 11.00
N VAL A 939 7.51 27.18 11.26
CA VAL A 939 8.08 27.04 12.60
C VAL A 939 9.48 27.63 12.65
N THR A 940 9.70 28.43 13.69
CA THR A 940 10.99 28.91 14.17
C THR A 940 11.03 28.77 15.69
N PRO A 941 12.21 28.88 16.34
CA PRO A 941 12.28 28.68 17.78
C PRO A 941 11.41 29.64 18.59
N SER A 942 11.23 30.86 18.12
CA SER A 942 10.48 31.92 18.81
C SER A 942 9.09 32.19 18.21
N ARG A 943 8.68 31.48 17.16
CA ARG A 943 7.41 31.76 16.48
C ARG A 943 6.90 30.55 15.69
N ILE A 944 5.61 30.26 15.84
CA ILE A 944 4.85 29.32 15.03
C ILE A 944 3.69 30.08 14.39
N ASP A 945 3.63 30.11 13.06
CA ASP A 945 2.46 30.53 12.29
C ASP A 945 1.76 29.30 11.74
N GLY A 946 0.43 29.28 11.71
CA GLY A 946 -0.29 28.14 11.16
C GLY A 946 -1.69 28.43 10.65
N GLU A 947 -2.19 27.46 9.89
CA GLU A 947 -3.55 27.41 9.37
C GLU A 947 -4.16 26.06 9.74
N TYR A 948 -5.34 26.06 10.32
CA TYR A 948 -6.19 24.88 10.45
C TYR A 948 -7.30 24.95 9.40
N ARG A 949 -7.39 23.93 8.54
CA ARG A 949 -8.30 23.91 7.38
C ARG A 949 -9.38 22.86 7.63
N ALA A 950 -10.59 23.31 7.92
CA ALA A 950 -11.66 22.44 8.37
C ALA A 950 -12.23 21.57 7.23
N HIS A 951 -12.33 20.26 7.47
CA HIS A 951 -12.95 19.29 6.55
C HIS A 951 -14.36 18.85 6.99
N ASN A 952 -14.79 19.26 8.18
CA ASN A 952 -16.06 18.94 8.80
C ASN A 952 -16.49 20.13 9.67
N ALA A 953 -17.71 20.08 10.20
CA ALA A 953 -18.09 20.97 11.27
C ALA A 953 -17.58 20.45 12.62
N GLY A 954 -17.10 21.33 13.49
CA GLY A 954 -16.52 20.89 14.75
C GLY A 954 -15.89 22.00 15.58
N THR A 955 -15.20 21.58 16.63
CA THR A 955 -14.32 22.42 17.46
C THR A 955 -13.01 21.69 17.69
N CYS A 956 -11.90 22.43 17.73
CA CYS A 956 -10.59 21.88 18.00
C CYS A 956 -9.80 22.83 18.90
N ARG A 957 -9.01 22.28 19.81
CA ARG A 957 -8.08 23.04 20.65
C ARG A 957 -6.65 22.78 20.19
N LEU A 958 -5.82 23.81 20.11
CA LEU A 958 -4.38 23.63 19.91
C LEU A 958 -3.65 23.90 21.22
N THR A 959 -2.68 23.06 21.55
CA THR A 959 -1.74 23.26 22.65
C THR A 959 -0.35 23.39 22.06
N VAL A 960 0.20 24.60 22.10
CA VAL A 960 1.39 24.97 21.34
C VAL A 960 2.55 25.27 22.28
N ARG A 961 3.74 24.75 21.98
CA ARG A 961 5.00 25.09 22.68
C ARG A 961 6.05 25.56 21.68
N LEU A 962 6.62 26.73 21.95
CA LEU A 962 7.78 27.24 21.22
C LEU A 962 9.06 26.60 21.76
N SER A 963 10.00 26.22 20.88
CA SER A 963 11.25 25.58 21.32
C SER A 963 12.18 26.54 22.09
N ALA A 964 12.04 27.86 21.91
CA ALA A 964 12.75 28.88 22.70
C ALA A 964 12.27 28.99 24.17
N GLN A 965 11.13 28.37 24.52
CA GLN A 965 10.55 28.37 25.87
C GLN A 965 10.50 29.76 26.55
N PRO A 966 9.83 30.75 25.93
CA PRO A 966 9.75 32.09 26.50
C PRO A 966 8.87 32.11 27.77
N THR A 967 9.09 33.11 28.64
CA THR A 967 8.24 33.31 29.83
C THR A 967 6.89 33.96 29.51
N ALA A 968 6.72 34.52 28.32
CA ALA A 968 5.49 35.14 27.83
C ALA A 968 5.40 35.00 26.31
N VAL A 969 4.18 34.87 25.79
CA VAL A 969 3.91 34.81 24.34
C VAL A 969 2.75 35.74 23.95
N GLN A 970 2.74 36.16 22.69
CA GLN A 970 1.57 36.67 22.00
C GLN A 970 0.93 35.54 21.20
N VAL A 971 -0.38 35.40 21.35
CA VAL A 971 -1.20 34.44 20.62
C VAL A 971 -2.19 35.21 19.77
N THR A 972 -2.26 34.90 18.48
CA THR A 972 -3.24 35.47 17.56
C THR A 972 -4.10 34.36 16.97
N ILE A 973 -5.43 34.54 16.92
CA ILE A 973 -6.38 33.66 16.21
C ILE A 973 -7.33 34.53 15.39
N ASN A 974 -7.41 34.33 14.07
CA ASN A 974 -8.28 35.11 13.15
C ASN A 974 -8.25 36.63 13.45
N ASP A 975 -7.04 37.21 13.51
CA ASP A 975 -6.75 38.62 13.81
C ASP A 975 -6.94 39.09 15.27
N GLN A 976 -7.40 38.24 16.18
CA GLN A 976 -7.51 38.57 17.61
C GLN A 976 -6.24 38.19 18.34
N THR A 977 -5.55 39.16 18.95
CA THR A 977 -4.28 38.94 19.66
C THR A 977 -4.43 39.12 21.15
N GLU A 978 -3.89 38.18 21.92
CA GLU A 978 -3.80 38.21 23.38
C GLU A 978 -2.41 37.84 23.87
N ALA A 979 -2.03 38.38 25.03
CA ALA A 979 -0.80 37.99 25.70
C ALA A 979 -1.11 36.84 26.67
N MET A 980 -0.34 35.75 26.58
CA MET A 980 -0.50 34.58 27.42
C MET A 980 0.82 34.22 28.12
N THR A 981 0.71 33.60 29.29
CA THR A 981 1.84 32.99 29.99
C THR A 981 1.80 31.49 29.73
N PRO A 982 2.87 30.89 29.18
CA PRO A 982 2.96 29.44 29.07
C PRO A 982 2.82 28.76 30.43
N ASP A 983 2.28 27.54 30.45
CA ASP A 983 2.20 26.72 31.65
C ASP A 983 3.58 26.18 32.09
N ALA A 984 3.59 25.31 33.11
CA ALA A 984 4.82 24.73 33.64
C ALA A 984 5.59 23.88 32.61
N ASP A 985 4.92 23.37 31.58
CA ASP A 985 5.50 22.57 30.49
C ASP A 985 5.83 23.44 29.27
N GLY A 986 5.62 24.75 29.36
CA GLY A 986 5.84 25.73 28.29
C GLY A 986 4.75 25.74 27.23
N LEU A 987 3.58 25.17 27.49
CA LEU A 987 2.46 25.10 26.55
C LEU A 987 1.53 26.31 26.71
N VAL A 988 0.98 26.77 25.60
CA VAL A 988 -0.15 27.70 25.55
C VAL A 988 -1.34 27.08 24.84
N ARG A 989 -2.52 27.41 25.32
CA ARG A 989 -3.79 26.86 24.83
C ARG A 989 -4.47 27.85 23.91
N LEU A 990 -4.84 27.37 22.73
CA LEU A 990 -5.57 28.09 21.70
C LEU A 990 -6.91 27.40 21.49
N ASP A 991 -8.00 28.01 21.93
CA ASP A 991 -9.35 27.54 21.63
C ASP A 991 -9.75 28.07 20.25
N LEU A 992 -9.74 27.22 19.22
CA LEU A 992 -10.16 27.63 17.89
C LEU A 992 -11.67 27.93 17.91
N PRO A 993 -12.14 28.94 17.15
CA PRO A 993 -13.57 29.16 16.99
C PRO A 993 -14.23 27.91 16.37
N PRO A 994 -15.51 27.63 16.67
CA PRO A 994 -16.26 26.60 15.96
C PRO A 994 -16.21 26.84 14.45
N PHE A 995 -16.04 25.77 13.69
CA PHE A 995 -15.85 25.81 12.25
C PHE A 995 -16.82 24.91 11.50
N VAL A 996 -16.96 25.15 10.21
CA VAL A 996 -17.62 24.29 9.23
C VAL A 996 -16.66 23.89 8.11
N ILE A 997 -17.08 22.94 7.28
CA ILE A 997 -16.28 22.49 6.13
C ILE A 997 -15.88 23.69 5.24
N GLY A 998 -14.60 23.76 4.90
CA GLY A 998 -14.01 24.81 4.06
C GLY A 998 -13.53 26.05 4.81
N ASP A 999 -13.79 26.18 6.12
CA ASP A 999 -13.22 27.26 6.92
C ASP A 999 -11.70 27.11 7.04
N VAL A 1000 -10.99 28.24 7.02
CA VAL A 1000 -9.56 28.32 7.30
C VAL A 1000 -9.36 29.22 8.51
N ILE A 1001 -8.84 28.65 9.59
CA ILE A 1001 -8.54 29.36 10.83
C ILE A 1001 -7.05 29.61 10.89
N THR A 1002 -6.67 30.89 10.94
CA THR A 1002 -5.25 31.28 11.07
C THR A 1002 -4.90 31.44 12.54
N PHE A 1003 -3.71 30.98 12.92
CA PHE A 1003 -3.19 31.18 14.26
C PHE A 1003 -1.69 31.51 14.25
N MET A 1004 -1.24 32.21 15.28
CA MET A 1004 0.17 32.52 15.49
C MET A 1004 0.50 32.51 16.98
N VAL A 1005 1.65 31.95 17.34
CA VAL A 1005 2.23 31.99 18.69
C VAL A 1005 3.64 32.53 18.57
N GLN A 1006 3.93 33.64 19.24
CA GLN A 1006 5.21 34.33 19.15
C GLN A 1006 5.75 34.69 20.54
N ALA A 1007 7.05 34.48 20.76
CA ALA A 1007 7.75 34.91 21.97
C ALA A 1007 7.76 36.46 22.10
N VAL A 1008 7.54 36.95 23.32
CA VAL A 1008 7.54 38.39 23.67
C VAL A 1008 8.89 38.87 24.16
#